data_AF-A0A8S1WTJ6-F1
#
_entry.id   AF-A0A8S1WTJ6-F1
#
_cell.length_a   1.000
_cell.length_b   1.000
_cell.length_c   1.000
_cell.angle_alpha   90.00
_cell.angle_beta   90.00
_cell.angle_gamma   90.00
#
_symmetry.space_group_name_H-M   'P 1'
#
loop_
_entity.id
_entity.type
_entity.pdbx_description
1 polymer ?
#
loop_
_entity_poly.entity_id
_entity_poly.type
_entity_poly.pdbx_seq_one_letter_code
_entity_poly.pdbx_strand_id
1 'polypeptide(L)'
;MASQVQNNKDYNHLLTIWNDYFNKPAKETIDLQDNIHNMIILFYKLFQENDSIIEYQHTPNLIECKIDIQQLFKLIDDGEQLQNLFINDPQDWINSISLAISSLNNNKKVICRLHNIPLSKKLASQDIGKYIAIMGTIITTGSSKLLLERACFVCISCDEYEKYYVNSDGSIPKVNQCNKCGNSNTMKLDRNRSDAVLYQKIKLNELQIEVELRDLYVNCFMSGDEIIVHGIVKTIQDEQKSSLYVKYIQAYHVKHEQINESFTRHEIKTVNDLAKNGELFYALINNFCPSIYGHEIVKAGLLLSLVGGSTCNRNASHCLLVGDPGQGKSQLLKFAHLLSTRSIYVSGTAVSQCGLTCSVNHKNDDTIIDAGALVLADNGVCCLDEIDKMQSQHYALLEAMEQQTITLAKSAVMCQFYARTTIIATANPAQGHFNKTKSLIENLKIQNTLLSRFDLIYLLIDEPDMERDQKLSEHIMNFHNMKTSRIKFNNSDEMKTPNAYRTLNERLHSNQINQELPYQLMKKIIAHVKNIKSILTLGAQKLIASYYLKIRQTAFGMPITSRQLESLIRLSQAKAKLCLRQEVTEEDAQFAIDIFEESRFDCFISGLSNQTTNKKGQANSINNSKNIGTLSKPKQTQIFLDELHKVSLQKDSYEFSMEELKNTARKINLQVGDLGDFISKLNYDCMLIMRGNNVYELNYKR
;
A
#
# COMPACT_ATOMS: atom_id res chain seq x y z
N MET A 1 5.94 47.90 32.87
CA MET A 1 6.70 48.92 32.11
C MET A 1 5.99 49.15 30.78
N ALA A 2 4.88 49.88 30.82
CA ALA A 2 3.84 49.86 29.77
C ALA A 2 3.57 51.24 29.14
N SER A 3 4.58 52.11 29.02
CA SER A 3 4.32 53.49 28.55
C SER A 3 5.51 54.25 27.95
N GLN A 4 6.46 53.59 27.27
CA GLN A 4 7.58 54.30 26.61
C GLN A 4 8.13 53.61 25.35
N VAL A 5 7.28 53.29 24.36
CA VAL A 5 7.76 53.09 22.97
C VAL A 5 6.79 53.78 22.00
N GLN A 6 6.68 55.10 22.13
CA GLN A 6 6.51 55.96 20.97
C GLN A 6 7.94 56.29 20.51
N ASN A 7 8.28 56.10 19.24
CA ASN A 7 9.13 57.03 18.50
C ASN A 7 9.29 56.63 17.02
N ASN A 8 9.10 57.62 16.14
CA ASN A 8 9.32 57.67 14.69
C ASN A 8 10.62 57.05 14.13
N LYS A 9 11.50 56.48 14.96
CA LYS A 9 12.75 55.82 14.53
C LYS A 9 12.50 54.44 13.94
N ASP A 10 11.57 53.66 14.49
CA ASP A 10 11.23 52.35 13.96
C ASP A 10 10.47 52.46 12.63
N TYR A 11 9.67 53.52 12.45
CA TYR A 11 8.99 53.82 11.20
C TYR A 11 9.96 54.14 10.05
N ASN A 12 10.99 54.97 10.31
CA ASN A 12 12.02 55.27 9.31
C ASN A 12 12.89 54.05 8.97
N HIS A 13 13.17 53.17 9.95
CA HIS A 13 13.88 51.91 9.75
C HIS A 13 13.04 50.91 8.93
N LEU A 14 11.74 50.80 9.21
CA LEU A 14 10.79 50.00 8.43
C LEU A 14 10.63 50.54 7.00
N LEU A 15 10.62 51.86 6.80
CA LEU A 15 10.63 52.51 5.48
C LEU A 15 11.92 52.25 4.69
N THR A 16 13.07 52.12 5.36
CA THR A 16 14.33 51.74 4.68
C THR A 16 14.28 50.29 4.21
N ILE A 17 13.77 49.39 5.06
CA ILE A 17 13.56 47.97 4.72
C ILE A 17 12.47 47.80 3.66
N TRP A 18 11.47 48.68 3.62
CA TRP A 18 10.37 48.61 2.66
C TRP A 18 10.85 48.63 1.20
N ASN A 19 11.73 49.59 0.86
CA ASN A 19 12.28 49.68 -0.49
C ASN A 19 13.20 48.49 -0.83
N ASP A 20 13.79 47.87 0.19
CA ASP A 20 14.57 46.65 0.04
C ASP A 20 13.69 45.42 -0.18
N TYR A 21 12.35 45.45 -0.02
CA TYR A 21 11.47 44.25 -0.11
C TYR A 21 10.29 44.38 -1.10
N PHE A 22 9.89 45.58 -1.54
CA PHE A 22 8.64 45.79 -2.29
C PHE A 22 8.75 46.42 -3.69
N ASN A 23 7.77 46.07 -4.51
CA ASN A 23 7.57 46.50 -5.90
C ASN A 23 6.90 47.89 -6.06
N LYS A 24 6.41 48.50 -4.96
CA LYS A 24 5.69 49.78 -4.98
C LYS A 24 6.44 50.84 -4.17
N PRO A 25 6.57 52.08 -4.67
CA PRO A 25 7.12 53.17 -3.89
C PRO A 25 6.21 53.43 -2.67
N ALA A 26 6.82 53.62 -1.49
CA ALA A 26 6.11 53.83 -0.22
C ALA A 26 5.11 55.01 -0.21
N LYS A 27 5.10 55.84 -1.26
CA LYS A 27 4.27 57.04 -1.38
C LYS A 27 2.89 56.83 -2.00
N GLU A 28 2.64 55.72 -2.70
CA GLU A 28 1.35 55.48 -3.37
C GLU A 28 0.37 54.63 -2.52
N THR A 29 0.81 54.15 -1.35
CA THR A 29 0.04 53.29 -0.44
C THR A 29 -0.39 54.00 0.86
N ILE A 30 -0.31 55.34 0.90
CA ILE A 30 -0.39 56.12 2.14
C ILE A 30 -1.76 56.06 2.84
N ASP A 31 -2.86 55.74 2.15
CA ASP A 31 -4.19 55.63 2.79
C ASP A 31 -4.44 54.30 3.55
N LEU A 32 -3.49 53.35 3.53
CA LEU A 32 -3.54 52.05 4.24
C LEU A 32 -2.60 51.97 5.46
N GLN A 33 -1.92 53.06 5.81
CA GLN A 33 -0.84 53.09 6.82
C GLN A 33 -1.29 52.74 8.25
N ASP A 34 -2.51 53.09 8.65
CA ASP A 34 -2.97 52.84 10.02
C ASP A 34 -3.22 51.34 10.30
N ASN A 35 -3.70 50.58 9.33
CA ASN A 35 -3.94 49.15 9.53
C ASN A 35 -2.63 48.36 9.50
N ILE A 36 -1.79 48.55 8.48
CA ILE A 36 -0.56 47.77 8.30
C ILE A 36 0.45 48.02 9.42
N HIS A 37 0.61 49.27 9.86
CA HIS A 37 1.53 49.61 10.94
C HIS A 37 1.10 49.00 12.29
N ASN A 38 -0.19 49.09 12.62
CA ASN A 38 -0.74 48.48 13.83
C ASN A 38 -0.65 46.95 13.79
N MET A 39 -0.82 46.33 12.62
CA MET A 39 -0.64 44.89 12.45
C MET A 39 0.81 44.46 12.67
N ILE A 40 1.79 45.17 12.11
CA ILE A 40 3.21 44.87 12.33
C ILE A 40 3.56 44.92 13.82
N ILE A 41 3.05 45.93 14.55
CA ILE A 41 3.26 46.07 16.00
C ILE A 41 2.56 44.96 16.79
N LEU A 42 1.33 44.60 16.41
CA LEU A 42 0.57 43.49 17.03
C LEU A 42 1.32 42.17 16.88
N PHE A 43 1.77 41.85 15.67
CA PHE A 43 2.56 40.65 15.39
C PHE A 43 3.88 40.66 16.14
N TYR A 44 4.58 41.80 16.16
CA TYR A 44 5.83 41.94 16.89
C TYR A 44 5.67 41.64 18.40
N LYS A 45 4.58 42.12 19.02
CA LYS A 45 4.26 41.82 20.44
C LYS A 45 3.90 40.35 20.66
N LEU A 46 3.02 39.80 19.82
CA LEU A 46 2.60 38.39 19.92
C LEU A 46 3.76 37.42 19.79
N PHE A 47 4.72 37.71 18.90
CA PHE A 47 5.89 36.88 18.70
C PHE A 47 6.94 37.02 19.80
N GLN A 48 7.03 38.16 20.49
CA GLN A 48 7.89 38.30 21.68
C GLN A 48 7.34 37.53 22.90
N GLU A 49 6.02 37.39 23.02
CA GLU A 49 5.37 36.75 24.17
C GLU A 49 5.24 35.22 24.02
N ASN A 50 5.18 34.69 22.80
CA ASN A 50 4.85 33.28 22.52
C ASN A 50 5.86 32.59 21.59
N ASP A 51 7.05 32.29 22.11
CA ASP A 51 8.11 31.52 21.42
C ASP A 51 7.70 30.08 21.05
N SER A 52 6.60 29.56 21.61
CA SER A 52 6.15 28.16 21.43
C SER A 52 5.33 27.90 20.17
N ILE A 53 4.86 28.94 19.47
CA ILE A 53 3.99 28.84 18.27
C ILE A 53 4.81 28.75 16.99
N ILE A 54 6.09 29.14 17.06
CA ILE A 54 6.98 29.25 15.92
C ILE A 54 7.99 28.12 15.94
N GLU A 55 7.91 27.25 14.93
CA GLU A 55 9.04 26.38 14.63
C GLU A 55 10.04 27.13 13.76
N TYR A 56 11.14 27.58 14.37
CA TYR A 56 12.29 28.09 13.64
C TYR A 56 13.14 26.95 13.12
N GLN A 57 13.28 26.85 11.79
CA GLN A 57 14.33 26.04 11.17
C GLN A 57 15.44 26.98 10.68
N HIS A 58 16.58 26.93 11.38
CA HIS A 58 17.74 27.73 11.05
C HIS A 58 18.60 27.01 10.01
N THR A 59 18.73 27.61 8.83
CA THR A 59 19.85 27.34 7.92
C THR A 59 20.82 28.53 7.99
N PRO A 60 22.11 28.38 7.63
CA PRO A 60 23.12 29.44 7.82
C PRO A 60 22.70 30.82 7.25
N ASN A 61 21.99 30.83 6.11
CA ASN A 61 21.62 32.04 5.38
C ASN A 61 20.10 32.32 5.32
N LEU A 62 19.25 31.39 5.78
CA LEU A 62 17.79 31.50 5.64
C LEU A 62 17.08 30.97 6.88
N ILE A 63 16.11 31.74 7.37
CA ILE A 63 15.27 31.34 8.50
C ILE A 63 13.91 30.95 7.95
N GLU A 64 13.57 29.68 8.08
CA GLU A 64 12.23 29.21 7.80
C GLU A 64 11.40 29.28 9.09
N CYS A 65 10.27 29.98 9.02
CA CYS A 65 9.34 30.15 10.14
C CYS A 65 8.00 29.53 9.78
N LYS A 66 7.62 28.44 10.46
CA LYS A 66 6.30 27.82 10.30
C LYS A 66 5.34 28.37 11.35
N ILE A 67 4.18 28.83 10.91
CA ILE A 67 3.16 29.46 11.75
C ILE A 67 1.82 28.75 11.55
N ASP A 68 1.21 28.33 12.66
CA ASP A 68 -0.16 27.82 12.67
C ASP A 68 -1.17 28.98 12.70
N ILE A 69 -1.92 29.14 11.62
CA ILE A 69 -2.89 30.22 11.46
C ILE A 69 -4.04 30.10 12.48
N GLN A 70 -4.53 28.89 12.75
CA GLN A 70 -5.66 28.71 13.67
C GLN A 70 -5.28 29.04 15.10
N GLN A 71 -4.05 28.70 15.51
CA GLN A 71 -3.56 29.05 16.83
C GLN A 71 -3.29 30.53 16.94
N LEU A 72 -2.71 31.13 15.90
CA LEU A 72 -2.42 32.56 15.85
C LEU A 72 -3.69 33.40 16.03
N PHE A 73 -4.76 33.12 15.28
CA PHE A 73 -6.00 33.90 15.42
C PHE A 73 -6.79 33.59 16.70
N LYS A 74 -6.60 32.43 17.34
CA LYS A 74 -7.19 32.17 18.67
C LYS A 74 -6.61 33.05 19.79
N LEU A 75 -5.41 33.59 19.58
CA LEU A 75 -4.70 34.41 20.57
C LEU A 75 -4.99 35.90 20.44
N ILE A 76 -5.66 36.30 19.36
CA ILE A 76 -5.97 37.70 19.06
C ILE A 76 -7.45 37.94 19.39
N ASP A 77 -7.74 38.98 20.17
CA ASP A 77 -9.10 39.47 20.37
C ASP A 77 -9.68 39.91 19.00
N ASP A 78 -10.88 39.47 18.64
CA ASP A 78 -11.49 39.58 17.28
C ASP A 78 -10.84 38.75 16.17
N GLY A 79 -10.13 37.67 16.52
CA GLY A 79 -9.42 36.79 15.59
C GLY A 79 -10.22 36.21 14.42
N GLU A 80 -11.53 35.96 14.56
CA GLU A 80 -12.37 35.48 13.45
C GLU A 80 -12.54 36.51 12.32
N GLN A 81 -12.62 37.80 12.67
CA GLN A 81 -12.72 38.86 11.67
C GLN A 81 -11.40 39.04 10.92
N LEU A 82 -10.29 39.01 11.65
CA LEU A 82 -8.95 39.10 11.07
C LEU A 82 -8.63 37.87 10.21
N GLN A 83 -9.10 36.69 10.60
CA GLN A 83 -8.97 35.48 9.78
C GLN A 83 -9.69 35.64 8.43
N ASN A 84 -10.89 36.22 8.42
CA ASN A 84 -11.62 36.47 7.17
C ASN A 84 -10.92 37.52 6.28
N LEU A 85 -10.36 38.58 6.88
CA LEU A 85 -9.57 39.58 6.16
C LEU A 85 -8.30 38.96 5.56
N PHE A 86 -7.59 38.14 6.34
CA PHE A 86 -6.42 37.41 5.89
C PHE A 86 -6.73 36.46 4.72
N ILE A 87 -7.84 35.73 4.79
CA ILE A 87 -8.23 34.80 3.71
C ILE A 87 -8.52 35.57 2.41
N ASN A 88 -9.09 36.77 2.50
CA ASN A 88 -9.45 37.57 1.33
C ASN A 88 -8.27 38.32 0.72
N ASP A 89 -7.39 38.94 1.52
CA ASP A 89 -6.21 39.68 1.07
C ASP A 89 -4.92 39.21 1.78
N PRO A 90 -4.44 38.00 1.48
CA PRO A 90 -3.32 37.39 2.21
C PRO A 90 -1.95 38.02 1.92
N GLN A 91 -1.80 38.69 0.78
CA GLN A 91 -0.48 39.09 0.27
C GLN A 91 0.17 40.18 1.13
N ASP A 92 -0.61 41.18 1.53
CA ASP A 92 -0.13 42.26 2.42
C ASP A 92 0.14 41.75 3.84
N TRP A 93 -0.62 40.77 4.31
CA TRP A 93 -0.39 40.11 5.60
C TRP A 93 0.90 39.30 5.62
N ILE A 94 1.13 38.44 4.61
CA ILE A 94 2.36 37.64 4.50
C ILE A 94 3.58 38.56 4.50
N ASN A 95 3.50 39.66 3.75
CA ASN A 95 4.54 40.67 3.68
C ASN A 95 4.77 41.37 5.03
N SER A 96 3.70 41.72 5.74
CA SER A 96 3.78 42.35 7.06
C SER A 96 4.42 41.42 8.10
N ILE A 97 4.05 40.13 8.07
CA ILE A 97 4.58 39.10 8.98
C ILE A 97 6.07 38.85 8.68
N SER A 98 6.48 38.79 7.41
CA SER A 98 7.89 38.58 7.06
C SER A 98 8.78 39.75 7.48
N LEU A 99 8.29 40.99 7.37
CA LEU A 99 8.96 42.18 7.91
C LEU A 99 9.08 42.15 9.43
N ALA A 100 8.00 41.78 10.12
CA ALA A 100 8.00 41.72 11.58
C ALA A 100 9.08 40.73 12.08
N ILE A 101 9.20 39.57 11.43
CA ILE A 101 10.16 38.53 11.85
C ILE A 101 11.60 38.86 11.41
N SER A 102 11.79 39.51 10.26
CA SER A 102 13.13 39.93 9.83
C SER A 102 13.75 40.98 10.76
N SER A 103 12.91 41.87 11.31
CA SER A 103 13.34 42.86 12.31
C SER A 103 13.80 42.23 13.64
N LEU A 104 13.24 41.07 14.02
CA LEU A 104 13.66 40.31 15.20
C LEU A 104 15.00 39.57 15.00
N ASN A 105 15.35 39.19 13.77
CA ASN A 105 16.43 38.24 13.47
C ASN A 105 17.63 38.84 12.71
N ASN A 106 17.99 40.10 13.00
CA ASN A 106 19.20 40.76 12.46
C ASN A 106 19.29 40.73 10.91
N ASN A 107 18.19 41.05 10.21
CA ASN A 107 18.16 41.24 8.75
C ASN A 107 18.49 40.01 7.89
N LYS A 108 18.39 38.78 8.41
CA LYS A 108 18.43 37.57 7.56
C LYS A 108 17.13 37.43 6.75
N LYS A 109 17.20 36.85 5.53
CA LYS A 109 15.99 36.56 4.72
C LYS A 109 15.15 35.52 5.46
N VAL A 110 13.93 35.91 5.82
CA VAL A 110 12.94 35.04 6.51
C VAL A 110 11.89 34.61 5.51
N ILE A 111 11.60 33.30 5.45
CA ILE A 111 10.46 32.76 4.70
C ILE A 111 9.41 32.30 5.71
N CYS A 112 8.25 32.95 5.67
CA CYS A 112 7.10 32.61 6.49
C CYS A 112 6.25 31.55 5.80
N ARG A 113 5.93 30.47 6.52
CA ARG A 113 5.14 29.34 6.05
C ARG A 113 3.89 29.21 6.89
N LEU A 114 2.78 29.65 6.32
CA LEU A 114 1.50 29.69 6.98
C LEU A 114 0.72 28.40 6.70
N HIS A 115 0.27 27.71 7.76
CA HIS A 115 -0.39 26.42 7.63
C HIS A 115 -1.62 26.26 8.54
N ASN A 116 -2.36 25.15 8.35
CA ASN A 116 -3.54 24.76 9.14
C ASN A 116 -4.84 25.54 8.84
N ILE A 117 -5.05 25.92 7.59
CA ILE A 117 -6.36 26.45 7.11
C ILE A 117 -7.28 25.28 6.75
N PRO A 118 -8.60 25.40 6.96
CA PRO A 118 -9.58 24.40 6.52
C PRO A 118 -9.46 24.07 5.03
N LEU A 119 -9.62 22.79 4.72
CA LEU A 119 -9.43 22.24 3.39
C LEU A 119 -10.60 22.57 2.45
N SER A 120 -10.28 23.18 1.31
CA SER A 120 -11.24 23.54 0.27
C SER A 120 -11.43 22.37 -0.70
N LYS A 121 -12.66 21.85 -0.79
CA LYS A 121 -12.99 20.70 -1.67
C LYS A 121 -13.12 21.07 -3.15
N LYS A 122 -13.38 22.33 -3.47
CA LYS A 122 -13.58 22.82 -4.84
C LYS A 122 -12.98 24.21 -4.98
N LEU A 123 -12.46 24.49 -6.17
CA LEU A 123 -11.91 25.79 -6.55
C LEU A 123 -12.91 26.54 -7.43
N ALA A 124 -13.59 27.52 -6.85
CA ALA A 124 -14.52 28.40 -7.55
C ALA A 124 -13.78 29.60 -8.17
N SER A 125 -14.49 30.41 -8.96
CA SER A 125 -13.94 31.70 -9.43
C SER A 125 -13.91 32.77 -8.33
N GLN A 126 -14.65 32.55 -7.24
CA GLN A 126 -14.67 33.43 -6.06
C GLN A 126 -13.43 33.28 -5.17
N ASP A 127 -12.60 32.26 -5.43
CA ASP A 127 -11.40 31.95 -4.63
C ASP A 127 -10.14 32.61 -5.20
N ILE A 128 -10.26 33.34 -6.32
CA ILE A 128 -9.15 34.09 -6.92
C ILE A 128 -8.69 35.17 -5.93
N GLY A 129 -7.38 35.24 -5.69
CA GLY A 129 -6.77 36.16 -4.71
C GLY A 129 -6.79 35.64 -3.27
N LYS A 130 -7.60 34.62 -2.97
CA LYS A 130 -7.73 34.09 -1.61
C LYS A 130 -6.64 33.08 -1.27
N TYR A 131 -6.34 32.96 0.02
CA TYR A 131 -5.45 31.93 0.55
C TYR A 131 -6.23 30.67 0.89
N ILE A 132 -5.91 29.55 0.25
CA ILE A 132 -6.65 28.30 0.37
C ILE A 132 -5.73 27.11 0.67
N ALA A 133 -6.32 26.04 1.20
CA ALA A 133 -5.68 24.75 1.39
C ALA A 133 -6.33 23.70 0.47
N ILE A 134 -5.55 23.08 -0.39
CA ILE A 134 -5.99 22.03 -1.32
C ILE A 134 -5.14 20.80 -1.11
N MET A 135 -5.79 19.65 -1.21
CA MET A 135 -5.19 18.34 -1.19
C MET A 135 -5.21 17.77 -2.60
N GLY A 136 -4.17 17.03 -2.97
CA GLY A 136 -4.15 16.34 -4.24
C GLY A 136 -2.90 15.50 -4.44
N THR A 137 -3.01 14.53 -5.33
CA THR A 137 -1.89 13.75 -5.85
C THR A 137 -1.16 14.50 -6.95
N ILE A 138 0.16 14.53 -6.90
CA ILE A 138 0.98 15.09 -7.98
C ILE A 138 0.94 14.14 -9.18
N ILE A 139 0.50 14.62 -10.34
CA ILE A 139 0.58 13.87 -11.60
C ILE A 139 1.94 14.07 -12.23
N THR A 140 2.32 15.34 -12.34
CA THR A 140 3.45 15.77 -13.14
C THR A 140 4.33 16.74 -12.38
N THR A 141 5.63 16.55 -12.52
CA THR A 141 6.66 17.46 -12.01
C THR A 141 7.44 18.03 -13.19
N GLY A 142 7.47 19.35 -13.29
CA GLY A 142 8.32 20.06 -14.25
C GLY A 142 9.77 20.13 -13.79
N SER A 143 10.65 20.57 -14.69
CA SER A 143 12.07 20.81 -14.38
C SER A 143 12.25 22.03 -13.46
N SER A 144 13.31 22.01 -12.65
CA SER A 144 13.70 23.15 -11.82
C SER A 144 14.29 24.26 -12.69
N LYS A 145 13.76 25.48 -12.57
CA LYS A 145 14.19 26.70 -13.27
C LYS A 145 14.59 27.77 -12.25
N LEU A 146 15.17 28.87 -12.74
CA LEU A 146 15.45 30.06 -11.94
C LEU A 146 14.45 31.15 -12.30
N LEU A 147 13.72 31.65 -11.30
CA LEU A 147 12.82 32.79 -11.41
C LEU A 147 13.52 34.04 -10.88
N LEU A 148 13.55 35.09 -11.71
CA LEU A 148 14.14 36.37 -11.36
C LEU A 148 13.22 37.11 -10.35
N GLU A 149 13.72 37.48 -9.18
CA GLU A 149 13.01 38.35 -8.23
C GLU A 149 13.44 39.81 -8.40
N ARG A 150 14.75 40.04 -8.49
CA ARG A 150 15.34 41.37 -8.71
C ARG A 150 16.28 41.35 -9.91
N ALA A 151 15.94 42.15 -10.91
CA ALA A 151 16.77 42.43 -12.06
C ALA A 151 17.84 43.47 -11.69
N CYS A 152 19.11 43.10 -11.82
CA CYS A 152 20.24 44.00 -11.66
C CYS A 152 20.61 44.61 -13.01
N PHE A 153 20.63 45.94 -13.11
CA PHE A 153 21.06 46.67 -14.29
C PHE A 153 22.38 47.37 -14.00
N VAL A 154 23.36 47.20 -14.88
CA VAL A 154 24.67 47.85 -14.81
C VAL A 154 24.76 48.93 -15.87
N CYS A 155 25.19 50.13 -15.47
CA CYS A 155 25.43 51.24 -16.37
C CYS A 155 26.76 51.07 -17.12
N ILE A 156 26.72 51.05 -18.45
CA ILE A 156 27.92 50.92 -19.30
C ILE A 156 28.88 52.11 -19.13
N SER A 157 28.37 53.29 -18.79
CA SER A 157 29.17 54.52 -18.74
C SER A 157 29.84 54.78 -17.39
N CYS A 158 29.28 54.29 -16.27
CA CYS A 158 29.82 54.55 -14.94
C CYS A 158 29.99 53.29 -14.06
N ASP A 159 29.71 52.10 -14.59
CA ASP A 159 29.78 50.78 -13.94
C ASP A 159 28.97 50.63 -12.63
N GLU A 160 28.09 51.60 -12.36
CA GLU A 160 27.16 51.53 -11.24
C GLU A 160 26.05 50.51 -11.55
N TYR A 161 25.66 49.75 -10.54
CA TYR A 161 24.57 48.79 -10.65
C TYR A 161 23.37 49.18 -9.80
N GLU A 162 22.19 48.93 -10.33
CA GLU A 162 20.91 49.24 -9.69
C GLU A 162 20.01 48.00 -9.77
N LYS A 163 19.40 47.62 -8.65
CA LYS A 163 18.50 46.45 -8.59
C LYS A 163 17.06 46.93 -8.58
N TYR A 164 16.25 46.33 -9.45
CA TYR A 164 14.82 46.59 -9.56
C TYR A 164 14.03 45.29 -9.45
N TYR A 165 12.89 45.35 -8.80
CA TYR A 165 11.99 44.21 -8.75
C TYR A 165 11.34 43.93 -10.10
N VAL A 166 11.09 42.65 -10.36
CA VAL A 166 10.31 42.23 -11.53
C VAL A 166 8.85 42.67 -11.35
N ASN A 167 8.22 43.16 -12.42
CA ASN A 167 6.82 43.62 -12.38
C ASN A 167 5.87 42.51 -11.91
N SER A 168 4.68 42.88 -11.43
CA SER A 168 3.62 41.93 -11.02
C SER A 168 3.31 40.87 -12.08
N ASP A 169 3.47 41.23 -13.35
CA ASP A 169 3.12 40.42 -14.51
C ASP A 169 4.29 39.54 -14.97
N GLY A 170 5.40 39.52 -14.22
CA GLY A 170 6.61 38.75 -14.55
C GLY A 170 7.52 39.41 -15.60
N SER A 171 7.16 40.58 -16.11
CA SER A 171 7.99 41.32 -17.06
C SER A 171 9.14 42.04 -16.36
N ILE A 172 10.32 42.02 -17.00
CA ILE A 172 11.49 42.71 -16.50
C ILE A 172 11.24 44.23 -16.64
N PRO A 173 11.47 45.04 -15.58
CA PRO A 173 11.28 46.48 -15.65
C PRO A 173 12.19 47.09 -16.73
N LYS A 174 11.66 48.04 -17.49
CA LYS A 174 12.43 48.76 -18.51
C LYS A 174 13.14 49.93 -17.86
N VAL A 175 14.43 49.74 -17.57
CA VAL A 175 15.30 50.79 -17.01
C VAL A 175 16.23 51.26 -18.10
N ASN A 176 16.08 52.53 -18.53
CA ASN A 176 16.89 53.10 -19.61
C ASN A 176 17.87 54.16 -19.11
N GLN A 177 17.61 54.80 -17.97
CA GLN A 177 18.43 55.89 -17.46
C GLN A 177 19.15 55.45 -16.18
N CYS A 178 20.43 55.79 -16.07
CA CYS A 178 21.19 55.60 -14.85
C CYS A 178 20.94 56.76 -13.87
N ASN A 179 20.66 56.46 -12.60
CA ASN A 179 20.40 57.50 -11.59
C ASN A 179 21.67 58.25 -11.17
N LYS A 180 22.85 57.64 -11.33
CA LYS A 180 24.13 58.23 -10.93
C LYS A 180 24.71 59.20 -11.97
N CYS A 181 24.81 58.79 -13.23
CA CYS A 181 25.39 59.63 -14.29
C CYS A 181 24.33 60.35 -15.15
N GLY A 182 23.05 60.05 -14.98
CA GLY A 182 21.95 60.68 -15.71
C GLY A 182 21.83 60.30 -17.19
N ASN A 183 22.77 59.51 -17.73
CA ASN A 183 22.79 59.12 -19.15
C ASN A 183 21.70 58.10 -19.47
N SER A 184 20.94 58.38 -20.52
CA SER A 184 19.92 57.47 -21.08
C SER A 184 20.54 56.39 -21.98
N ASN A 185 19.83 55.27 -22.10
CA ASN A 185 20.20 54.05 -22.84
C ASN A 185 21.54 53.41 -22.44
N THR A 186 21.99 53.62 -21.21
CA THR A 186 23.26 53.05 -20.71
C THR A 186 23.07 51.81 -19.84
N MET A 187 21.84 51.47 -19.47
CA MET A 187 21.54 50.40 -18.52
C MET A 187 21.41 49.06 -19.23
N LYS A 188 22.19 48.07 -18.78
CA LYS A 188 22.18 46.70 -19.31
C LYS A 188 21.86 45.72 -18.19
N LEU A 189 20.95 44.78 -18.44
CA LEU A 189 20.63 43.71 -17.50
C LEU A 189 21.85 42.77 -17.31
N ASP A 190 22.29 42.63 -16.07
CA ASP A 190 23.29 41.64 -15.66
C ASP A 190 22.60 40.48 -14.92
N ARG A 191 22.60 39.30 -15.57
CA ARG A 191 21.96 38.09 -15.03
C ARG A 191 22.71 37.51 -13.84
N ASN A 192 24.02 37.72 -13.73
CA ASN A 192 24.85 37.09 -12.69
C ASN A 192 24.72 37.82 -11.35
N ARG A 193 24.52 39.15 -11.37
CA ARG A 193 24.31 39.98 -10.18
C ARG A 193 22.83 40.12 -9.80
N SER A 194 21.93 39.58 -10.60
CA SER A 194 20.49 39.57 -10.33
C SER A 194 20.14 38.53 -9.28
N ASP A 195 19.13 38.83 -8.45
CA ASP A 195 18.66 37.90 -7.44
C ASP A 195 17.58 37.00 -8.04
N ALA A 196 17.85 35.70 -8.05
CA ALA A 196 16.95 34.68 -8.58
C ALA A 196 16.68 33.59 -7.53
N VAL A 197 15.47 33.02 -7.61
CA VAL A 197 14.96 31.98 -6.73
C VAL A 197 14.68 30.71 -7.53
N LEU A 198 14.89 29.55 -6.92
CA LEU A 198 14.51 28.28 -7.54
C LEU A 198 13.00 28.21 -7.72
N TYR A 199 12.58 27.75 -8.89
CA TYR A 199 11.20 27.69 -9.33
C TYR A 199 10.90 26.33 -9.94
N GLN A 200 9.75 25.76 -9.61
CA GLN A 200 9.28 24.51 -10.20
C GLN A 200 7.76 24.52 -10.32
N LYS A 201 7.24 23.99 -11.43
CA LYS A 201 5.81 23.74 -11.63
C LYS A 201 5.47 22.29 -11.36
N ILE A 202 4.39 22.05 -10.62
CA ILE A 202 3.79 20.73 -10.44
C ILE A 202 2.32 20.77 -10.83
N LYS A 203 1.74 19.62 -11.22
CA LYS A 203 0.31 19.52 -11.54
C LYS A 203 -0.40 18.53 -10.62
N LEU A 204 -1.53 18.94 -10.04
CA LEU A 204 -2.35 18.11 -9.16
C LEU A 204 -3.49 17.41 -9.92
N ASN A 205 -3.82 16.16 -9.53
CA ASN A 205 -4.79 15.32 -10.25
C ASN A 205 -6.25 15.73 -10.08
N GLU A 206 -6.68 15.91 -8.82
CA GLU A 206 -8.11 16.06 -8.48
C GLU A 206 -8.75 17.28 -9.11
N LEU A 207 -7.99 18.38 -9.18
CA LEU A 207 -8.46 19.65 -9.75
C LEU A 207 -7.83 19.95 -11.12
N GLN A 208 -6.83 19.18 -11.56
CA GLN A 208 -6.03 19.42 -12.78
C GLN A 208 -5.36 20.81 -12.80
N ILE A 209 -4.92 21.31 -11.64
CA ILE A 209 -4.39 22.66 -11.46
C ILE A 209 -2.86 22.66 -11.35
N GLU A 210 -2.25 23.68 -11.93
CA GLU A 210 -0.81 23.94 -11.79
C GLU A 210 -0.51 24.65 -10.47
N VAL A 211 0.52 24.16 -9.78
CA VAL A 211 1.03 24.73 -8.54
C VAL A 211 2.48 25.14 -8.76
N GLU A 212 2.80 26.37 -8.37
CA GLU A 212 4.15 26.91 -8.40
C GLU A 212 4.83 26.73 -7.04
N LEU A 213 5.95 26.01 -7.04
CA LEU A 213 6.84 25.84 -5.90
C LEU A 213 8.02 26.81 -6.01
N ARG A 214 8.46 27.35 -4.87
CA ARG A 214 9.60 28.25 -4.75
C ARG A 214 10.59 27.78 -3.68
N ASP A 215 11.85 28.20 -3.85
CA ASP A 215 12.94 28.01 -2.88
C ASP A 215 13.12 26.55 -2.45
N LEU A 216 12.92 26.28 -1.16
CA LEU A 216 13.20 25.03 -0.47
C LEU A 216 12.26 23.88 -0.85
N TYR A 217 11.12 24.15 -1.50
CA TYR A 217 10.20 23.08 -1.91
C TYR A 217 10.52 22.49 -3.28
N VAL A 218 11.44 23.11 -4.02
CA VAL A 218 11.85 22.63 -5.33
C VAL A 218 12.60 21.31 -5.18
N ASN A 219 12.21 20.33 -5.98
CA ASN A 219 12.70 18.94 -5.96
C ASN A 219 12.42 18.16 -4.66
N CYS A 220 11.55 18.67 -3.78
CA CYS A 220 11.13 17.93 -2.58
C CYS A 220 10.00 16.93 -2.84
N PHE A 221 9.19 17.18 -3.87
CA PHE A 221 8.00 16.39 -4.16
C PHE A 221 8.11 15.68 -5.49
N MET A 222 7.65 14.44 -5.52
CA MET A 222 7.72 13.56 -6.69
C MET A 222 6.32 13.30 -7.25
N SER A 223 6.24 12.97 -8.55
CA SER A 223 5.01 12.48 -9.15
C SER A 223 4.48 11.27 -8.38
N GLY A 224 3.24 11.36 -7.91
CA GLY A 224 2.55 10.36 -7.10
C GLY A 224 2.44 10.68 -5.62
N ASP A 225 3.12 11.71 -5.12
CA ASP A 225 2.95 12.11 -3.72
C ASP A 225 1.58 12.76 -3.49
N GLU A 226 0.95 12.41 -2.37
CA GLU A 226 -0.21 13.11 -1.83
C GLU A 226 0.26 14.28 -0.97
N ILE A 227 -0.13 15.48 -1.37
CA ILE A 227 0.31 16.71 -0.73
C ILE A 227 -0.88 17.61 -0.39
N ILE A 228 -0.73 18.35 0.71
CA ILE A 228 -1.59 19.47 1.07
C ILE A 228 -0.82 20.75 0.74
N VAL A 229 -1.34 21.49 -0.23
CA VAL A 229 -0.82 22.77 -0.69
C VAL A 229 -1.62 23.89 -0.04
N HIS A 230 -0.93 24.74 0.71
CA HIS A 230 -1.42 26.04 1.17
C HIS A 230 -0.85 27.13 0.27
N GLY A 231 -1.72 27.91 -0.36
CA GLY A 231 -1.28 28.90 -1.32
C GLY A 231 -2.35 29.89 -1.74
N ILE A 232 -1.93 30.88 -2.53
CA ILE A 232 -2.80 31.91 -3.10
C ILE A 232 -3.19 31.50 -4.52
N VAL A 233 -4.47 31.60 -4.85
CA VAL A 233 -4.98 31.35 -6.20
C VAL A 233 -4.72 32.57 -7.06
N LYS A 234 -4.00 32.38 -8.16
CA LYS A 234 -3.66 33.41 -9.13
C LYS A 234 -4.13 33.01 -10.53
N THR A 235 -4.16 33.99 -11.42
CA THR A 235 -4.52 33.81 -12.82
C THR A 235 -3.40 34.31 -13.72
N ILE A 236 -3.13 33.56 -14.79
CA ILE A 236 -2.26 33.98 -15.90
C ILE A 236 -3.14 34.04 -17.16
N GLN A 237 -2.88 35.00 -18.03
CA GLN A 237 -3.52 35.07 -19.34
C GLN A 237 -3.05 33.92 -20.23
N ASP A 238 -4.00 33.29 -20.91
CA ASP A 238 -3.69 32.22 -21.87
C ASP A 238 -3.02 32.80 -23.13
N GLU A 239 -1.99 32.11 -23.63
CA GLU A 239 -1.21 32.57 -24.79
C GLU A 239 -2.06 32.63 -26.08
N GLN A 240 -3.09 31.78 -26.18
CA GLN A 240 -3.90 31.66 -27.39
C GLN A 240 -5.07 32.67 -27.45
N LYS A 241 -5.61 33.07 -26.30
CA LYS A 241 -6.77 33.98 -26.22
C LYS A 241 -6.63 34.91 -25.03
N SER A 242 -6.53 36.21 -25.31
CA SER A 242 -6.43 37.27 -24.29
C SER A 242 -7.61 37.34 -23.31
N SER A 243 -8.78 36.79 -23.67
CA SER A 243 -9.95 36.73 -22.79
C SER A 243 -9.97 35.50 -21.86
N LEU A 244 -9.11 34.51 -22.10
CA LEU A 244 -9.01 33.31 -21.28
C LEU A 244 -7.93 33.47 -20.22
N TYR A 245 -8.29 33.12 -18.99
CA TYR A 245 -7.39 33.12 -17.84
C TYR A 245 -7.27 31.71 -17.28
N VAL A 246 -6.04 31.24 -17.14
CA VAL A 246 -5.73 29.94 -16.53
C VAL A 246 -5.43 30.18 -15.05
N LYS A 247 -6.10 29.42 -14.18
CA LYS A 247 -5.88 29.47 -12.73
C LYS A 247 -4.67 28.62 -12.36
N TYR A 248 -3.84 29.12 -11.46
CA TYR A 248 -2.74 28.40 -10.84
C TYR A 248 -2.63 28.77 -9.36
N ILE A 249 -1.96 27.94 -8.57
CA ILE A 249 -1.76 28.21 -7.14
C ILE A 249 -0.29 28.54 -6.92
N GLN A 250 -0.01 29.69 -6.32
CA GLN A 250 1.32 29.98 -5.79
C GLN A 250 1.42 29.37 -4.39
N ALA A 251 2.23 28.33 -4.24
CA ALA A 251 2.39 27.64 -2.96
C ALA A 251 3.28 28.43 -2.00
N TYR A 252 2.80 28.62 -0.77
CA TYR A 252 3.57 29.17 0.35
C TYR A 252 3.98 28.09 1.33
N HIS A 253 3.12 27.09 1.53
CA HIS A 253 3.43 25.96 2.36
C HIS A 253 2.89 24.66 1.79
N VAL A 254 3.72 23.62 1.78
CA VAL A 254 3.35 22.30 1.27
C VAL A 254 3.73 21.25 2.31
N LYS A 255 2.77 20.41 2.69
CA LYS A 255 2.99 19.26 3.56
C LYS A 255 2.66 17.98 2.80
N HIS A 256 3.42 16.92 3.04
CA HIS A 256 2.94 15.57 2.70
C HIS A 256 1.72 15.26 3.55
N GLU A 257 0.69 14.70 2.93
CA GLU A 257 -0.42 14.15 3.68
C GLU A 257 0.04 12.83 4.30
N GLN A 258 0.26 12.84 5.62
CA GLN A 258 0.24 11.60 6.37
C GLN A 258 -1.21 11.36 6.75
N ILE A 259 -1.80 10.28 6.24
CA ILE A 259 -3.10 9.76 6.69
C ILE A 259 -2.92 9.28 8.14
N ASN A 260 -2.78 10.23 9.07
CA ASN A 260 -2.90 10.00 10.49
C ASN A 260 -4.38 10.23 10.82
N GLU A 261 -5.24 9.35 10.31
CA GLU A 261 -6.61 9.22 10.83
C GLU A 261 -6.47 8.86 12.32
N SER A 262 -6.51 9.87 13.17
CA SER A 262 -6.36 9.67 14.60
C SER A 262 -7.51 8.78 15.10
N PHE A 263 -7.16 7.79 15.91
CA PHE A 263 -8.15 6.95 16.55
C PHE A 263 -8.89 7.77 17.61
N THR A 264 -10.20 7.59 17.68
CA THR A 264 -10.96 8.10 18.83
C THR A 264 -10.63 7.29 20.08
N ARG A 265 -10.83 7.89 21.26
CA ARG A 265 -10.59 7.18 22.54
C ARG A 265 -11.40 5.89 22.68
N HIS A 266 -12.59 5.83 22.08
CA HIS A 266 -13.41 4.62 22.08
C HIS A 266 -12.84 3.54 21.15
N GLU A 267 -12.40 3.91 19.94
CA GLU A 267 -11.77 2.99 19.00
C GLU A 267 -10.48 2.37 19.57
N ILE A 268 -9.66 3.17 20.27
CA ILE A 268 -8.42 2.64 20.90
C ILE A 268 -8.76 1.58 21.95
N LYS A 269 -9.80 1.82 22.77
CA LYS A 269 -10.22 0.87 23.79
C LYS A 269 -10.70 -0.44 23.15
N THR A 270 -11.59 -0.37 22.16
CA THR A 270 -12.11 -1.57 21.51
C THR A 270 -11.01 -2.38 20.83
N VAL A 271 -10.07 -1.72 20.15
CA VAL A 271 -8.92 -2.39 19.51
C VAL A 271 -8.01 -3.04 20.54
N ASN A 272 -7.71 -2.36 21.65
CA ASN A 272 -6.88 -2.91 22.72
C ASN A 272 -7.54 -4.08 23.44
N ASP A 273 -8.87 -4.03 23.65
CA ASP A 273 -9.61 -5.11 24.27
C ASP A 273 -9.61 -6.37 23.37
N LEU A 274 -9.82 -6.19 22.07
CA LEU A 274 -9.71 -7.26 21.06
C LEU A 274 -8.29 -7.83 20.94
N ALA A 275 -7.27 -6.97 21.06
CA ALA A 275 -5.87 -7.41 21.01
C ALA A 275 -5.49 -8.23 22.25
N LYS A 276 -5.93 -7.83 23.45
CA LYS A 276 -5.70 -8.57 24.69
C LYS A 276 -6.32 -9.97 24.67
N ASN A 277 -7.49 -10.11 24.04
CA ASN A 277 -8.16 -11.39 23.90
C ASN A 277 -7.51 -12.30 22.82
N GLY A 278 -6.57 -11.78 22.02
CA GLY A 278 -5.98 -12.51 20.89
C GLY A 278 -6.93 -12.68 19.71
N GLU A 279 -8.04 -11.95 19.72
CA GLU A 279 -9.18 -12.12 18.82
C GLU A 279 -9.18 -11.14 17.63
N LEU A 280 -8.39 -10.06 17.72
CA LEU A 280 -8.30 -8.99 16.72
C LEU A 280 -8.09 -9.52 15.29
N PHE A 281 -7.18 -10.47 15.11
CA PHE A 281 -6.90 -11.05 13.80
C PHE A 281 -8.11 -11.78 13.19
N TYR A 282 -8.80 -12.60 13.98
CA TYR A 282 -9.97 -13.34 13.51
C TYR A 282 -11.14 -12.41 13.24
N ALA A 283 -11.33 -11.40 14.10
CA ALA A 283 -12.33 -10.35 13.87
C ALA A 283 -12.08 -9.61 12.54
N LEU A 284 -10.83 -9.30 12.22
CA LEU A 284 -10.48 -8.67 10.93
C LEU A 284 -10.78 -9.59 9.73
N ILE A 285 -10.52 -10.89 9.84
CA ILE A 285 -10.82 -11.87 8.76
C ILE A 285 -12.32 -11.99 8.53
N ASN A 286 -13.11 -12.13 9.60
CA ASN A 286 -14.55 -12.30 9.50
C ASN A 286 -15.24 -11.06 8.89
N ASN A 287 -14.74 -9.88 9.24
CA ASN A 287 -15.20 -8.61 8.67
C ASN A 287 -14.56 -8.29 7.30
N PHE A 288 -13.60 -9.09 6.83
CA PHE A 288 -13.00 -8.90 5.51
C PHE A 288 -13.97 -9.38 4.42
N CYS A 289 -14.49 -8.42 3.64
CA CYS A 289 -15.43 -8.66 2.55
C CYS A 289 -16.64 -9.53 3.00
N PRO A 290 -17.57 -8.98 3.80
CA PRO A 290 -18.71 -9.73 4.32
C PRO A 290 -19.69 -10.16 3.22
N SER A 291 -19.60 -9.59 2.03
CA SER A 291 -20.42 -9.98 0.87
C SER A 291 -20.06 -11.36 0.31
N ILE A 292 -18.84 -11.84 0.53
CA ILE A 292 -18.39 -13.14 0.03
C ILE A 292 -18.35 -14.13 1.19
N TYR A 293 -19.11 -15.21 1.07
CA TYR A 293 -19.11 -16.32 2.02
C TYR A 293 -17.86 -17.18 1.82
N GLY A 294 -17.29 -17.69 2.92
CA GLY A 294 -16.15 -18.60 2.89
C GLY A 294 -14.82 -17.94 2.52
N HIS A 295 -13.93 -18.75 1.93
CA HIS A 295 -12.55 -18.38 1.55
C HIS A 295 -11.74 -17.73 2.68
N GLU A 296 -11.91 -18.17 3.92
CA GLU A 296 -11.26 -17.58 5.09
C GLU A 296 -9.72 -17.61 4.99
N ILE A 297 -9.16 -18.69 4.43
CA ILE A 297 -7.70 -18.78 4.16
C ILE A 297 -7.26 -17.67 3.19
N VAL A 298 -8.00 -17.43 2.12
CA VAL A 298 -7.67 -16.42 1.10
C VAL A 298 -7.79 -15.02 1.71
N LYS A 299 -8.84 -14.77 2.50
CA LYS A 299 -9.02 -13.50 3.24
C LYS A 299 -7.87 -13.26 4.22
N ALA A 300 -7.44 -14.29 4.95
CA ALA A 300 -6.28 -14.22 5.83
C ALA A 300 -4.99 -13.90 5.06
N GLY A 301 -4.75 -14.57 3.93
CA GLY A 301 -3.61 -14.30 3.05
C GLY A 301 -3.58 -12.88 2.48
N LEU A 302 -4.75 -12.38 2.05
CA LEU A 302 -4.89 -11.00 1.58
C LEU A 302 -4.60 -9.99 2.70
N LEU A 303 -5.11 -10.21 3.92
CA LEU A 303 -4.82 -9.35 5.07
C LEU A 303 -3.33 -9.33 5.43
N LEU A 304 -2.66 -10.49 5.42
CA LEU A 304 -1.22 -10.57 5.63
C LEU A 304 -0.45 -9.80 4.54
N SER A 305 -0.89 -9.92 3.29
CA SER A 305 -0.32 -9.20 2.15
C SER A 305 -0.50 -7.68 2.27
N LEU A 306 -1.68 -7.22 2.69
CA LEU A 306 -1.97 -5.80 2.89
C LEU A 306 -1.05 -5.15 3.93
N VAL A 307 -0.69 -5.87 5.00
CA VAL A 307 0.17 -5.37 6.08
C VAL A 307 1.66 -5.47 5.73
N GLY A 308 2.09 -6.60 5.15
CA GLY A 308 3.48 -6.85 4.78
C GLY A 308 4.44 -7.02 5.97
N GLY A 309 5.68 -7.41 5.67
CA GLY A 309 6.73 -7.69 6.65
C GLY A 309 7.39 -6.45 7.25
N SER A 310 8.25 -6.65 8.25
CA SER A 310 9.10 -5.60 8.84
C SER A 310 10.46 -5.56 8.14
N THR A 311 10.98 -4.35 7.93
CA THR A 311 12.11 -4.02 7.05
C THR A 311 13.40 -4.81 7.30
N CYS A 312 14.00 -5.31 6.21
CA CYS A 312 15.47 -5.39 6.01
C CYS A 312 15.86 -4.91 4.59
N ASN A 313 15.29 -5.48 3.52
CA ASN A 313 15.50 -5.00 2.12
C ASN A 313 14.23 -5.00 1.25
N ARG A 314 13.17 -5.72 1.65
CA ARG A 314 11.88 -5.80 0.95
C ARG A 314 10.77 -6.17 1.93
N ASN A 315 9.77 -5.31 2.07
CA ASN A 315 8.64 -5.45 3.01
C ASN A 315 7.35 -5.98 2.35
N ALA A 316 7.19 -5.79 1.04
CA ALA A 316 5.99 -6.17 0.31
C ALA A 316 5.83 -7.69 0.22
N SER A 317 4.62 -8.19 0.44
CA SER A 317 4.25 -9.61 0.28
C SER A 317 3.20 -9.73 -0.82
N HIS A 318 3.56 -10.33 -1.96
CA HIS A 318 2.70 -10.36 -3.13
C HIS A 318 1.78 -11.57 -3.15
N CYS A 319 0.53 -11.35 -3.58
CA CYS A 319 -0.50 -12.38 -3.62
C CYS A 319 -1.11 -12.49 -5.02
N LEU A 320 -1.31 -13.71 -5.51
CA LEU A 320 -1.97 -14.01 -6.77
C LEU A 320 -3.22 -14.88 -6.51
N LEU A 321 -4.38 -14.41 -6.95
CA LEU A 321 -5.64 -15.15 -6.91
C LEU A 321 -5.94 -15.71 -8.30
N VAL A 322 -5.86 -17.03 -8.44
CA VAL A 322 -6.21 -17.76 -9.66
C VAL A 322 -7.52 -18.48 -9.42
N GLY A 323 -8.39 -18.55 -10.42
CA GLY A 323 -9.59 -19.38 -10.28
C GLY A 323 -10.54 -19.26 -11.45
N ASP A 324 -11.66 -19.94 -11.35
CA ASP A 324 -12.71 -19.85 -12.36
C ASP A 324 -13.42 -18.49 -12.30
N PRO A 325 -14.01 -18.00 -13.41
CA PRO A 325 -14.83 -16.80 -13.41
C PRO A 325 -16.05 -17.02 -12.51
N GLY A 326 -16.47 -15.98 -11.78
CA GLY A 326 -17.63 -16.05 -10.88
C GLY A 326 -17.30 -16.28 -9.39
N GLN A 327 -16.07 -16.66 -9.06
CA GLN A 327 -15.63 -16.94 -7.67
C GLN A 327 -15.37 -15.68 -6.80
N GLY A 328 -15.95 -14.52 -7.12
CA GLY A 328 -15.81 -13.29 -6.32
C GLY A 328 -14.41 -12.64 -6.27
N LYS A 329 -13.43 -13.12 -7.06
CA LYS A 329 -12.03 -12.63 -7.10
C LYS A 329 -11.90 -11.11 -7.24
N SER A 330 -12.53 -10.52 -8.25
CA SER A 330 -12.45 -9.07 -8.49
C SER A 330 -13.11 -8.27 -7.36
N GLN A 331 -14.10 -8.84 -6.65
CA GLN A 331 -14.72 -8.20 -5.50
C GLN A 331 -13.84 -8.26 -4.25
N LEU A 332 -13.11 -9.35 -4.01
CA LEU A 332 -12.05 -9.42 -3.00
C LEU A 332 -10.96 -8.38 -3.29
N LEU A 333 -10.54 -8.27 -4.55
CA LEU A 333 -9.53 -7.29 -4.97
C LEU A 333 -9.99 -5.85 -4.77
N LYS A 334 -11.23 -5.52 -5.14
CA LYS A 334 -11.83 -4.19 -4.90
C LYS A 334 -11.93 -3.88 -3.41
N PHE A 335 -12.26 -4.86 -2.57
CA PHE A 335 -12.30 -4.66 -1.12
C PHE A 335 -10.90 -4.41 -0.53
N ALA A 336 -9.88 -5.13 -1.03
CA ALA A 336 -8.48 -4.91 -0.65
C ALA A 336 -7.98 -3.52 -1.08
N HIS A 337 -8.38 -3.04 -2.26
CA HIS A 337 -8.14 -1.66 -2.71
C HIS A 337 -8.70 -0.65 -1.70
N LEU A 338 -9.96 -0.79 -1.30
CA LEU A 338 -10.60 0.11 -0.33
C LEU A 338 -9.88 0.11 1.03
N LEU A 339 -9.57 -1.07 1.58
CA LEU A 339 -8.97 -1.20 2.91
C LEU A 339 -7.56 -0.59 3.04
N SER A 340 -6.79 -0.50 1.96
CA SER A 340 -5.45 0.09 2.01
C SER A 340 -5.53 1.62 2.10
N THR A 341 -4.58 2.23 2.81
CA THR A 341 -4.44 3.69 2.88
C THR A 341 -4.12 4.31 1.54
N ARG A 342 -3.17 3.70 0.82
CA ARG A 342 -2.75 4.05 -0.53
C ARG A 342 -2.89 2.82 -1.41
N SER A 343 -3.71 2.89 -2.44
CA SER A 343 -3.91 1.79 -3.38
C SER A 343 -4.42 2.25 -4.73
N ILE A 344 -4.07 1.49 -5.76
CA ILE A 344 -4.48 1.78 -7.13
C ILE A 344 -5.01 0.50 -7.73
N TYR A 345 -6.21 0.60 -8.29
CA TYR A 345 -6.84 -0.49 -9.02
C TYR A 345 -6.59 -0.33 -10.52
N VAL A 346 -6.08 -1.39 -11.13
CA VAL A 346 -5.75 -1.44 -12.55
C VAL A 346 -6.35 -2.70 -13.16
N SER A 347 -7.05 -2.55 -14.28
CA SER A 347 -7.45 -3.68 -15.11
C SER A 347 -6.40 -3.95 -16.19
N GLY A 348 -5.99 -5.20 -16.36
CA GLY A 348 -4.95 -5.61 -17.32
C GLY A 348 -5.30 -5.36 -18.78
N THR A 349 -6.58 -5.24 -19.13
CA THR A 349 -7.02 -4.87 -20.47
C THR A 349 -6.86 -3.38 -20.78
N ALA A 350 -6.96 -2.53 -19.76
CA ALA A 350 -7.03 -1.09 -19.92
C ALA A 350 -5.64 -0.41 -19.87
N VAL A 351 -4.60 -1.11 -19.42
CA VAL A 351 -3.31 -0.48 -19.09
C VAL A 351 -2.19 -0.87 -20.04
N SER A 352 -1.54 0.17 -20.57
CA SER A 352 -0.29 0.07 -21.34
C SER A 352 0.92 0.02 -20.40
N GLN A 353 2.08 -0.38 -20.92
CA GLN A 353 3.33 -0.38 -20.14
C GLN A 353 3.65 1.01 -19.57
N CYS A 354 3.40 2.09 -20.33
CA CYS A 354 3.55 3.48 -19.87
C CYS A 354 2.60 3.82 -18.71
N GLY A 355 1.34 3.37 -18.79
CA GLY A 355 0.35 3.58 -17.73
C GLY A 355 0.64 2.79 -16.45
N LEU A 356 1.40 1.70 -16.55
CA LEU A 356 1.86 0.92 -15.41
C LEU A 356 3.14 1.49 -14.77
N THR A 357 4.09 1.96 -15.60
CA THR A 357 5.42 2.41 -15.18
C THR A 357 5.51 3.93 -15.06
N CYS A 358 6.11 4.60 -16.04
CA CYS A 358 6.18 6.05 -16.20
C CYS A 358 6.26 6.38 -17.70
N SER A 359 5.86 7.59 -18.07
CA SER A 359 6.12 8.13 -19.40
C SER A 359 6.76 9.51 -19.33
N VAL A 360 7.68 9.78 -20.27
CA VAL A 360 8.23 11.11 -20.49
C VAL A 360 7.49 11.75 -21.66
N ASN A 361 6.91 12.92 -21.42
CA ASN A 361 6.25 13.74 -22.41
C ASN A 361 7.00 15.08 -22.52
N HIS A 362 7.26 15.53 -23.74
CA HIS A 362 7.84 16.86 -23.98
C HIS A 362 6.71 17.81 -24.39
N LYS A 363 6.43 18.84 -23.59
CA LYS A 363 5.50 19.92 -23.93
C LYS A 363 6.23 21.25 -23.82
N ASN A 364 6.23 22.05 -24.89
CA ASN A 364 6.79 23.41 -24.91
C ASN A 364 8.21 23.49 -24.32
N ASP A 365 9.14 22.68 -24.85
CA ASP A 365 10.53 22.51 -24.36
C ASP A 365 10.71 21.96 -22.92
N ASP A 366 9.63 21.73 -22.18
CA ASP A 366 9.69 21.12 -20.85
C ASP A 366 9.51 19.60 -20.92
N THR A 367 10.44 18.88 -20.28
CA THR A 367 10.33 17.46 -19.98
C THR A 367 9.39 17.26 -18.80
N ILE A 368 8.21 16.71 -19.08
CA ILE A 368 7.20 16.37 -18.08
C ILE A 368 7.23 14.85 -17.89
N ILE A 369 7.33 14.42 -16.63
CA ILE A 369 7.29 13.00 -16.29
C ILE A 369 5.94 12.67 -15.67
N ASP A 370 5.20 11.79 -16.34
CA ASP A 370 3.91 11.27 -15.90
C ASP A 370 4.15 9.92 -15.20
N ALA A 371 3.77 9.83 -13.92
CA ALA A 371 3.87 8.59 -13.15
C ALA A 371 2.73 7.63 -13.49
N GLY A 372 3.05 6.35 -13.67
CA GLY A 372 2.10 5.27 -13.85
C GLY A 372 1.69 4.60 -12.53
N ALA A 373 0.79 3.63 -12.62
CA ALA A 373 0.11 3.03 -11.47
C ALA A 373 1.05 2.43 -10.40
N LEU A 374 2.19 1.85 -10.78
CA LEU A 374 3.13 1.28 -9.80
C LEU A 374 3.87 2.35 -9.01
N VAL A 375 4.23 3.47 -9.63
CA VAL A 375 4.91 4.58 -8.95
C VAL A 375 3.93 5.33 -8.04
N LEU A 376 2.72 5.56 -8.55
CA LEU A 376 1.65 6.19 -7.78
C LEU A 376 1.23 5.35 -6.55
N ALA A 377 1.45 4.03 -6.55
CA ALA A 377 1.11 3.14 -5.44
C ALA A 377 2.26 2.89 -4.45
N ASP A 378 3.36 3.66 -4.46
CA ASP A 378 4.53 3.49 -3.57
C ASP A 378 4.13 3.37 -2.08
N ASN A 379 4.73 2.42 -1.35
CA ASN A 379 4.38 1.98 0.02
C ASN A 379 2.92 1.53 0.24
N GLY A 380 2.13 1.45 -0.83
CA GLY A 380 0.74 1.03 -0.84
C GLY A 380 0.55 -0.34 -1.46
N VAL A 381 -0.62 -0.51 -2.08
CA VAL A 381 -1.05 -1.76 -2.71
C VAL A 381 -1.49 -1.49 -4.15
N CYS A 382 -0.85 -2.18 -5.10
CA CYS A 382 -1.28 -2.16 -6.50
C CYS A 382 -2.17 -3.39 -6.76
N CYS A 383 -3.45 -3.14 -7.03
CA CYS A 383 -4.44 -4.17 -7.29
C CYS A 383 -4.55 -4.36 -8.81
N LEU A 384 -4.13 -5.53 -9.31
CA LEU A 384 -4.11 -5.85 -10.73
C LEU A 384 -5.20 -6.88 -11.06
N ASP A 385 -6.22 -6.50 -11.82
CA ASP A 385 -7.20 -7.44 -12.34
C ASP A 385 -6.79 -8.01 -13.70
N GLU A 386 -7.08 -9.29 -13.95
CA GLU A 386 -6.82 -9.98 -15.22
C GLU A 386 -5.34 -9.89 -15.69
N ILE A 387 -4.40 -10.24 -14.81
CA ILE A 387 -2.96 -10.20 -15.11
C ILE A 387 -2.56 -11.11 -16.31
N ASP A 388 -3.38 -12.12 -16.60
CA ASP A 388 -3.23 -13.01 -17.76
C ASP A 388 -3.36 -12.29 -19.11
N LYS A 389 -4.04 -11.12 -19.14
CA LYS A 389 -4.25 -10.33 -20.37
C LYS A 389 -3.16 -9.27 -20.63
N MET A 390 -2.21 -9.06 -19.70
CA MET A 390 -1.17 -8.02 -19.80
C MET A 390 0.25 -8.58 -20.03
N GLN A 391 0.39 -9.52 -20.98
CA GLN A 391 1.65 -10.26 -21.20
C GLN A 391 2.85 -9.37 -21.56
N SER A 392 2.67 -8.28 -22.31
CA SER A 392 3.77 -7.39 -22.70
C SER A 392 4.28 -6.55 -21.53
N GLN A 393 3.43 -6.29 -20.53
CA GLN A 393 3.73 -5.50 -19.35
C GLN A 393 4.40 -6.32 -18.24
N HIS A 394 4.50 -7.64 -18.36
CA HIS A 394 5.12 -8.51 -17.33
C HIS A 394 6.56 -8.10 -17.02
N TYR A 395 7.34 -7.61 -17.98
CA TYR A 395 8.71 -7.14 -17.74
C TYR A 395 8.79 -5.98 -16.73
N ALA A 396 7.85 -5.03 -16.82
CA ALA A 396 7.77 -3.92 -15.86
C ALA A 396 7.43 -4.42 -14.45
N LEU A 397 6.56 -5.42 -14.35
CA LEU A 397 6.23 -6.05 -13.06
C LEU A 397 7.42 -6.82 -12.48
N LEU A 398 8.22 -7.49 -13.32
CA LEU A 398 9.41 -8.21 -12.86
C LEU A 398 10.44 -7.26 -12.24
N GLU A 399 10.65 -6.09 -12.84
CA GLU A 399 11.55 -5.05 -12.31
C GLU A 399 11.01 -4.51 -10.97
N ALA A 400 9.75 -4.09 -10.93
CA ALA A 400 9.13 -3.53 -9.74
C ALA A 400 9.04 -4.54 -8.56
N MET A 401 8.72 -5.81 -8.82
CA MET A 401 8.66 -6.85 -7.77
C MET A 401 10.04 -7.22 -7.24
N GLU A 402 11.09 -7.18 -8.07
CA GLU A 402 12.43 -7.59 -7.64
C GLU A 402 13.18 -6.45 -6.95
N GLN A 403 13.24 -5.30 -7.61
CA GLN A 403 14.08 -4.16 -7.21
C GLN A 403 13.29 -3.12 -6.42
N GLN A 404 11.95 -3.19 -6.42
CA GLN A 404 11.07 -2.15 -5.85
C GLN A 404 11.35 -0.75 -6.42
N THR A 405 11.87 -0.70 -7.63
CA THR A 405 12.15 0.51 -8.39
C THR A 405 11.82 0.30 -9.86
N ILE A 406 11.52 1.39 -10.55
CA ILE A 406 11.28 1.43 -11.99
C ILE A 406 12.27 2.40 -12.61
N THR A 407 13.08 1.89 -13.53
CA THR A 407 14.06 2.67 -14.28
C THR A 407 13.45 3.16 -15.59
N LEU A 408 13.54 4.46 -15.81
CA LEU A 408 13.07 5.13 -17.01
C LEU A 408 14.27 5.71 -17.75
N ALA A 409 14.55 5.14 -18.91
CA ALA A 409 15.63 5.54 -19.81
C ALA A 409 15.03 5.94 -21.16
N LYS A 410 14.51 7.16 -21.28
CA LYS A 410 13.84 7.62 -22.50
C LYS A 410 14.08 9.09 -22.77
N SER A 411 14.22 9.44 -24.05
CA SER A 411 14.35 10.83 -24.53
C SER A 411 15.44 11.64 -23.80
N ALA A 412 16.64 11.07 -23.69
CA ALA A 412 17.80 11.66 -22.99
C ALA A 412 17.63 11.91 -21.49
N VAL A 413 16.53 11.44 -20.88
CA VAL A 413 16.30 11.49 -19.44
C VAL A 413 16.48 10.08 -18.86
N MET A 414 17.37 9.97 -17.87
CA MET A 414 17.59 8.77 -17.07
C MET A 414 17.09 9.04 -15.65
N CYS A 415 16.00 8.41 -15.24
CA CYS A 415 15.42 8.54 -13.90
C CYS A 415 15.09 7.17 -13.30
N GLN A 416 15.15 7.07 -11.98
CA GLN A 416 14.71 5.89 -11.24
C GLN A 416 13.63 6.32 -10.25
N PHE A 417 12.48 5.64 -10.29
CA PHE A 417 11.36 5.88 -9.40
C PHE A 417 11.23 4.73 -8.42
N TYR A 418 10.89 5.04 -7.17
CA TYR A 418 10.57 4.01 -6.18
C TYR A 418 9.17 3.47 -6.45
N ALA A 419 9.03 2.16 -6.37
CA ALA A 419 7.78 1.41 -6.55
C ALA A 419 7.70 0.29 -5.51
N ARG A 420 7.86 0.65 -4.22
CA ARG A 420 7.80 -0.28 -3.06
C ARG A 420 6.34 -0.66 -2.76
N THR A 421 5.69 -1.21 -3.76
CA THR A 421 4.26 -1.52 -3.75
C THR A 421 4.05 -2.99 -3.46
N THR A 422 2.95 -3.31 -2.77
CA THR A 422 2.49 -4.69 -2.69
C THR A 422 1.54 -4.98 -3.84
N ILE A 423 1.93 -5.91 -4.71
CA ILE A 423 1.08 -6.38 -5.81
C ILE A 423 0.12 -7.46 -5.31
N ILE A 424 -1.18 -7.20 -5.47
CA ILE A 424 -2.24 -8.20 -5.34
C ILE A 424 -2.85 -8.34 -6.73
N ALA A 425 -2.75 -9.53 -7.32
CA ALA A 425 -3.19 -9.78 -8.68
C ALA A 425 -4.28 -10.85 -8.72
N THR A 426 -5.19 -10.76 -9.68
CA THR A 426 -6.13 -11.82 -10.04
C THR A 426 -5.82 -12.30 -11.46
N ALA A 427 -5.97 -13.60 -11.68
CA ALA A 427 -5.82 -14.24 -12.97
C ALA A 427 -6.99 -15.18 -13.26
N ASN A 428 -7.29 -15.34 -14.54
CA ASN A 428 -8.21 -16.34 -15.03
C ASN A 428 -7.46 -17.44 -15.80
N PRO A 429 -7.89 -18.72 -15.71
CA PRO A 429 -7.32 -19.79 -16.51
C PRO A 429 -7.63 -19.56 -18.00
N ALA A 430 -6.70 -19.96 -18.86
CA ALA A 430 -6.76 -19.71 -20.30
C ALA A 430 -8.02 -20.26 -21.00
N GLN A 431 -8.59 -21.34 -20.46
CA GLN A 431 -9.76 -22.04 -21.01
C GLN A 431 -11.06 -21.68 -20.30
N GLY A 432 -11.07 -20.65 -19.43
CA GLY A 432 -12.24 -20.28 -18.64
C GLY A 432 -12.44 -21.17 -17.41
N HIS A 433 -12.03 -22.43 -17.45
CA HIS A 433 -12.02 -23.34 -16.30
C HIS A 433 -10.62 -23.89 -16.03
N PHE A 434 -10.32 -24.14 -14.76
CA PHE A 434 -9.05 -24.72 -14.34
C PHE A 434 -9.00 -26.22 -14.63
N ASN A 435 -8.07 -26.65 -15.49
CA ASN A 435 -7.90 -28.06 -15.80
C ASN A 435 -6.91 -28.73 -14.86
N LYS A 436 -7.40 -29.62 -13.99
CA LYS A 436 -6.59 -30.35 -13.00
C LYS A 436 -5.52 -31.26 -13.61
N THR A 437 -5.66 -31.66 -14.87
CA THR A 437 -4.67 -32.52 -15.54
C THR A 437 -3.45 -31.75 -16.02
N LYS A 438 -3.55 -30.43 -16.16
CA LYS A 438 -2.48 -29.56 -16.65
C LYS A 438 -1.75 -28.90 -15.50
N SER A 439 -0.49 -28.55 -15.75
CA SER A 439 0.29 -27.74 -14.80
C SER A 439 -0.32 -26.35 -14.61
N LEU A 440 -0.07 -25.74 -13.44
CA LEU A 440 -0.47 -24.36 -13.17
C LEU A 440 0.03 -23.40 -14.28
N ILE A 441 1.26 -23.64 -14.76
CA ILE A 441 1.92 -22.84 -15.79
C ILE A 441 1.26 -23.02 -17.16
N GLU A 442 0.73 -24.20 -17.48
CA GLU A 442 -0.03 -24.40 -18.72
C GLU A 442 -1.45 -23.84 -18.63
N ASN A 443 -2.05 -23.91 -17.44
CA ASN A 443 -3.37 -23.33 -17.19
C ASN A 443 -3.34 -21.80 -17.24
N LEU A 444 -2.22 -21.18 -16.85
CA LEU A 444 -2.03 -19.73 -16.81
C LEU A 444 -1.15 -19.25 -17.95
N LYS A 445 -1.59 -18.25 -18.72
CA LYS A 445 -0.75 -17.60 -19.75
C LYS A 445 0.26 -16.61 -19.15
N ILE A 446 1.01 -17.02 -18.13
CA ILE A 446 1.93 -16.17 -17.36
C ILE A 446 3.33 -16.82 -17.32
N GLN A 447 4.39 -16.00 -17.39
CA GLN A 447 5.76 -16.47 -17.31
C GLN A 447 6.08 -17.08 -15.93
N ASN A 448 6.80 -18.21 -15.90
CA ASN A 448 7.24 -18.88 -14.66
C ASN A 448 8.09 -17.96 -13.76
N THR A 449 8.87 -17.07 -14.37
CA THR A 449 9.67 -16.06 -13.67
C THR A 449 8.80 -15.13 -12.82
N LEU A 450 7.61 -14.77 -13.30
CA LEU A 450 6.66 -13.92 -12.56
C LEU A 450 5.94 -14.72 -11.48
N LEU A 451 5.48 -15.93 -11.78
CA LEU A 451 4.82 -16.82 -10.80
C LEU A 451 5.70 -17.09 -9.57
N SER A 452 7.00 -17.33 -9.78
CA SER A 452 7.97 -17.55 -8.69
C SER A 452 8.20 -16.33 -7.76
N ARG A 453 7.73 -15.14 -8.14
CA ARG A 453 7.87 -13.89 -7.38
C ARG A 453 6.66 -13.55 -6.53
N PHE A 454 5.54 -14.25 -6.72
CA PHE A 454 4.42 -14.19 -5.80
C PHE A 454 4.74 -15.04 -4.57
N ASP A 455 4.48 -14.47 -3.40
CA ASP A 455 4.72 -15.13 -2.11
C ASP A 455 3.58 -16.11 -1.80
N LEU A 456 2.35 -15.72 -2.13
CA LEU A 456 1.13 -16.52 -1.97
C LEU A 456 0.42 -16.64 -3.33
N ILE A 457 0.03 -17.86 -3.69
CA ILE A 457 -0.80 -18.13 -4.87
C ILE A 457 -2.01 -18.92 -4.37
N TYR A 458 -3.21 -18.41 -4.55
CA TYR A 458 -4.44 -19.12 -4.17
C TYR A 458 -5.17 -19.61 -5.41
N LEU A 459 -5.62 -20.87 -5.37
CA LEU A 459 -6.46 -21.47 -6.41
C LEU A 459 -7.90 -21.55 -5.91
N LEU A 460 -8.79 -20.87 -6.61
CA LEU A 460 -10.24 -20.86 -6.35
C LEU A 460 -10.92 -21.68 -7.45
N ILE A 461 -11.01 -22.98 -7.21
CA ILE A 461 -11.65 -23.93 -8.13
C ILE A 461 -13.12 -24.03 -7.77
N ASP A 462 -13.98 -23.96 -8.79
CA ASP A 462 -15.40 -24.20 -8.62
C ASP A 462 -15.66 -25.71 -8.51
N GLU A 463 -16.05 -26.18 -7.32
CA GLU A 463 -16.44 -27.57 -7.09
C GLU A 463 -17.87 -27.60 -6.54
N PRO A 464 -18.81 -28.30 -7.21
CA PRO A 464 -20.19 -28.35 -6.76
C PRO A 464 -20.28 -29.10 -5.43
N ASP A 465 -20.75 -28.44 -4.38
CA ASP A 465 -20.89 -28.99 -3.03
C ASP A 465 -22.20 -28.47 -2.41
N MET A 466 -23.17 -29.37 -2.23
CA MET A 466 -24.51 -29.02 -1.76
C MET A 466 -24.51 -28.28 -0.42
N GLU A 467 -23.64 -28.66 0.52
CA GLU A 467 -23.61 -28.01 1.84
C GLU A 467 -23.04 -26.59 1.77
N ARG A 468 -22.02 -26.37 0.93
CA ARG A 468 -21.44 -25.04 0.73
C ARG A 468 -22.39 -24.15 -0.05
N ASP A 469 -23.01 -24.68 -1.09
CA ASP A 469 -23.96 -23.96 -1.93
C ASP A 469 -25.19 -23.54 -1.12
N GLN A 470 -25.68 -24.40 -0.22
CA GLN A 470 -26.75 -24.03 0.70
C GLN A 470 -26.33 -22.86 1.58
N LYS A 471 -25.19 -22.95 2.29
CA LYS A 471 -24.72 -21.86 3.17
C LYS A 471 -24.42 -20.57 2.41
N LEU A 472 -23.86 -20.67 1.20
CA LEU A 472 -23.62 -19.55 0.31
C LEU A 472 -24.95 -18.89 -0.09
N SER A 473 -25.94 -19.69 -0.47
CA SER A 473 -27.27 -19.17 -0.85
C SER A 473 -27.96 -18.46 0.30
N GLU A 474 -27.95 -19.06 1.51
CA GLU A 474 -28.48 -18.45 2.73
C GLU A 474 -27.76 -17.13 3.03
N HIS A 475 -26.43 -17.10 2.91
CA HIS A 475 -25.62 -15.90 3.12
C HIS A 475 -25.97 -14.77 2.13
N ILE A 476 -26.07 -15.09 0.84
CA ILE A 476 -26.44 -14.11 -0.20
C ILE A 476 -27.85 -13.57 0.07
N MET A 477 -28.82 -14.45 0.34
CA MET A 477 -30.20 -14.06 0.64
C MET A 477 -30.27 -13.16 1.88
N ASN A 478 -29.52 -13.50 2.93
CA ASN A 478 -29.42 -12.69 4.15
C ASN A 478 -28.78 -11.33 3.87
N PHE A 479 -27.71 -11.27 3.07
CA PHE A 479 -27.04 -10.02 2.72
C PHE A 479 -27.93 -9.07 1.91
N HIS A 480 -28.77 -9.61 1.02
CA HIS A 480 -29.77 -8.83 0.30
C HIS A 480 -30.93 -8.37 1.20
N ASN A 481 -31.38 -9.21 2.13
CA ASN A 481 -32.44 -8.88 3.10
C ASN A 481 -31.99 -7.90 4.19
N MET A 482 -30.70 -7.88 4.54
CA MET A 482 -30.11 -6.96 5.54
C MET A 482 -30.13 -5.49 5.09
N LYS A 483 -30.39 -5.20 3.82
CA LYS A 483 -30.74 -3.84 3.37
C LYS A 483 -32.10 -3.36 3.90
N THR A 484 -32.91 -4.26 4.48
CA THR A 484 -34.28 -3.97 4.97
C THR A 484 -34.57 -4.41 6.41
N SER A 485 -33.72 -5.14 7.12
CA SER A 485 -33.94 -5.42 8.55
C SER A 485 -32.68 -5.90 9.30
N ARG A 486 -32.35 -5.21 10.40
CA ARG A 486 -31.33 -5.64 11.37
C ARG A 486 -31.93 -6.76 12.24
N ILE A 487 -31.60 -8.02 11.96
CA ILE A 487 -31.96 -9.15 12.84
C ILE A 487 -30.72 -9.57 13.63
N LYS A 488 -30.86 -9.56 14.96
CA LYS A 488 -29.89 -10.11 15.91
C LYS A 488 -30.00 -11.64 15.90
N PHE A 489 -28.88 -12.35 15.74
CA PHE A 489 -28.81 -13.79 16.01
C PHE A 489 -28.27 -14.02 17.44
N ASN A 490 -29.01 -14.83 18.22
CA ASN A 490 -28.55 -15.41 19.48
C ASN A 490 -27.83 -16.73 19.16
N ASN A 491 -26.64 -16.93 19.73
CA ASN A 491 -25.91 -18.20 19.60
C ASN A 491 -26.27 -19.12 20.78
N SER A 492 -26.50 -20.40 20.48
CA SER A 492 -26.44 -21.51 21.43
C SER A 492 -25.00 -21.99 21.57
N ASP A 493 -24.59 -22.27 22.80
CA ASP A 493 -23.25 -22.71 23.20
C ASP A 493 -22.89 -24.12 22.69
N GLU A 494 -21.73 -24.27 22.05
CA GLU A 494 -21.04 -25.56 21.87
C GLU A 494 -19.65 -25.55 22.53
N MET A 495 -19.32 -26.69 23.17
CA MET A 495 -18.16 -26.88 24.05
C MET A 495 -16.81 -26.82 23.30
N LYS A 496 -15.85 -26.04 23.83
CA LYS A 496 -14.51 -25.83 23.25
C LYS A 496 -13.54 -26.98 23.62
N THR A 497 -13.07 -27.73 22.62
CA THR A 497 -11.89 -28.62 22.71
C THR A 497 -10.56 -27.84 22.57
N PRO A 498 -9.41 -28.34 23.08
CA PRO A 498 -8.13 -27.61 23.07
C PRO A 498 -7.54 -27.34 21.67
N ASN A 499 -6.96 -26.15 21.48
CA ASN A 499 -6.47 -25.57 20.20
C ASN A 499 -5.34 -26.34 19.47
N ALA A 500 -4.67 -27.29 20.12
CA ALA A 500 -3.45 -27.91 19.59
C ALA A 500 -3.67 -28.88 18.40
N TYR A 501 -4.90 -29.40 18.21
CA TYR A 501 -5.19 -30.45 17.22
C TYR A 501 -6.15 -30.04 16.08
N ARG A 502 -6.49 -28.76 15.95
CA ARG A 502 -7.43 -28.26 14.93
C ARG A 502 -6.75 -27.94 13.60
N THR A 503 -7.41 -28.27 12.48
CA THR A 503 -6.99 -27.84 11.13
C THR A 503 -7.07 -26.30 10.98
N LEU A 504 -6.35 -25.71 10.02
CA LEU A 504 -6.39 -24.26 9.77
C LEU A 504 -7.82 -23.73 9.60
N ASN A 505 -8.62 -24.43 8.79
CA ASN A 505 -10.02 -24.11 8.56
C ASN A 505 -10.84 -24.16 9.86
N GLU A 506 -10.61 -25.16 10.72
CA GLU A 506 -11.27 -25.24 12.02
C GLU A 506 -10.85 -24.10 12.97
N ARG A 507 -9.61 -23.62 12.92
CA ARG A 507 -9.14 -22.47 13.73
C ARG A 507 -9.74 -21.14 13.27
N LEU A 508 -9.96 -20.99 11.96
CA LEU A 508 -10.59 -19.80 11.38
C LEU A 508 -12.11 -19.80 11.64
N HIS A 509 -12.79 -20.94 11.46
CA HIS A 509 -14.23 -21.07 11.68
C HIS A 509 -14.65 -21.07 13.16
N SER A 510 -13.86 -21.65 14.07
CA SER A 510 -14.25 -21.74 15.51
C SER A 510 -14.18 -20.41 16.26
N ASN A 511 -13.56 -19.38 15.68
CA ASN A 511 -13.44 -18.03 16.24
C ASN A 511 -14.32 -17.02 15.47
N GLN A 512 -15.53 -17.43 15.07
CA GLN A 512 -16.53 -16.53 14.50
C GLN A 512 -17.09 -15.60 15.59
N ILE A 513 -16.46 -14.43 15.71
CA ILE A 513 -16.88 -13.36 16.62
C ILE A 513 -17.91 -12.50 15.90
N ASN A 514 -19.12 -12.40 16.46
CA ASN A 514 -20.23 -11.59 15.94
C ASN A 514 -20.05 -10.07 16.15
N GLN A 515 -18.81 -9.59 16.26
CA GLN A 515 -18.53 -8.16 16.43
C GLN A 515 -18.29 -7.52 15.07
N GLU A 516 -19.28 -6.74 14.63
CA GLU A 516 -19.16 -5.94 13.41
C GLU A 516 -18.09 -4.86 13.61
N LEU A 517 -17.04 -4.92 12.79
CA LEU A 517 -16.02 -3.89 12.72
C LEU A 517 -16.32 -2.97 11.54
N PRO A 518 -16.60 -1.67 11.77
CA PRO A 518 -16.78 -0.73 10.69
C PRO A 518 -15.54 -0.70 9.78
N TYR A 519 -15.77 -0.64 8.47
CA TYR A 519 -14.70 -0.59 7.48
C TYR A 519 -13.70 0.56 7.72
N GLN A 520 -14.16 1.73 8.18
CA GLN A 520 -13.29 2.85 8.53
C GLN A 520 -12.32 2.49 9.66
N LEU A 521 -12.80 1.77 10.69
CA LEU A 521 -11.95 1.31 11.78
C LEU A 521 -10.93 0.28 11.29
N MET A 522 -11.31 -0.63 10.40
CA MET A 522 -10.37 -1.58 9.79
C MET A 522 -9.25 -0.87 9.02
N LYS A 523 -9.59 0.16 8.23
CA LYS A 523 -8.61 0.96 7.49
C LYS A 523 -7.60 1.63 8.43
N LYS A 524 -8.08 2.24 9.53
CA LYS A 524 -7.22 2.80 10.58
C LYS A 524 -6.33 1.76 11.25
N ILE A 525 -6.88 0.58 11.59
CA ILE A 525 -6.11 -0.52 12.17
C ILE A 525 -4.98 -0.94 11.23
N ILE A 526 -5.26 -1.17 9.95
CA ILE A 526 -4.25 -1.57 8.96
C ILE A 526 -3.16 -0.49 8.83
N ALA A 527 -3.55 0.79 8.79
CA ALA A 527 -2.61 1.91 8.76
C ALA A 527 -1.67 1.92 9.99
N HIS A 528 -2.23 1.70 11.18
CA HIS A 528 -1.47 1.66 12.42
C HIS A 528 -0.53 0.45 12.50
N VAL A 529 -1.05 -0.72 12.12
CA VAL A 529 -0.33 -1.99 12.12
C VAL A 529 0.89 -1.97 11.20
N LYS A 530 0.81 -1.28 10.05
CA LYS A 530 1.95 -1.12 9.13
C LYS A 530 3.16 -0.43 9.76
N ASN A 531 2.93 0.49 10.71
CA ASN A 531 4.00 1.24 11.39
C ASN A 531 4.72 0.42 12.45
N ILE A 532 4.15 -0.70 12.90
CA ILE A 532 4.76 -1.58 13.90
C ILE A 532 5.93 -2.34 13.27
N LYS A 533 7.07 -2.35 13.96
CA LYS A 533 8.24 -3.15 13.59
C LYS A 533 8.27 -4.42 14.44
N SER A 534 8.14 -5.58 13.81
CA SER A 534 8.19 -6.89 14.47
C SER A 534 9.53 -7.60 14.22
N ILE A 535 10.10 -8.16 15.28
CA ILE A 535 11.39 -8.86 15.27
C ILE A 535 11.15 -10.36 15.49
N LEU A 536 11.90 -11.20 14.77
CA LEU A 536 11.81 -12.65 14.88
C LEU A 536 12.49 -13.16 16.15
N THR A 537 11.76 -13.96 16.93
CA THR A 537 12.35 -14.71 18.06
C THR A 537 13.20 -15.89 17.58
N LEU A 538 14.15 -16.34 18.40
CA LEU A 538 15.04 -17.47 18.07
C LEU A 538 14.27 -18.78 17.81
N GLY A 539 13.14 -18.97 18.51
CA GLY A 539 12.25 -20.11 18.32
C GLY A 539 11.62 -20.12 16.92
N ALA A 540 10.99 -19.00 16.53
CA ALA A 540 10.39 -18.82 15.22
C ALA A 540 11.42 -18.99 14.08
N GLN A 541 12.64 -18.47 14.25
CA GLN A 541 13.72 -18.61 13.26
C GLN A 541 14.07 -20.09 13.01
N LYS A 542 14.23 -20.90 14.07
CA LYS A 542 14.53 -22.33 13.95
C LYS A 542 13.41 -23.09 13.26
N LEU A 543 12.16 -22.75 13.58
CA LEU A 543 10.98 -23.39 13.00
C LEU A 543 10.90 -23.11 11.49
N ILE A 544 11.00 -21.84 11.09
CA ILE A 544 11.00 -21.43 9.68
C ILE A 544 12.18 -22.07 8.92
N ALA A 545 13.39 -22.09 9.50
CA ALA A 545 14.57 -22.67 8.87
C ALA A 545 14.43 -24.19 8.66
N SER A 546 13.96 -24.92 9.68
CA SER A 546 13.76 -26.37 9.58
C SER A 546 12.70 -26.72 8.54
N TYR A 547 11.63 -25.93 8.47
CA TYR A 547 10.60 -26.06 7.46
C TYR A 547 11.13 -25.82 6.04
N TYR A 548 11.85 -24.72 5.82
CA TYR A 548 12.46 -24.41 4.52
C TYR A 548 13.37 -25.54 4.00
N LEU A 549 14.20 -26.12 4.88
CA LEU A 549 15.04 -27.27 4.53
C LEU A 549 14.20 -28.49 4.12
N LYS A 550 13.11 -28.75 4.82
CA LYS A 550 12.17 -29.84 4.50
C LYS A 550 11.56 -29.68 3.11
N ILE A 551 11.01 -28.50 2.77
CA ILE A 551 10.40 -28.31 1.45
C ILE A 551 11.45 -28.43 0.33
N ARG A 552 12.67 -27.93 0.57
CA ARG A 552 13.76 -28.01 -0.41
C ARG A 552 14.18 -29.45 -0.74
N GLN A 553 14.02 -30.37 0.20
CA GLN A 553 14.25 -31.81 -0.04
C GLN A 553 13.10 -32.48 -0.79
N THR A 554 11.85 -32.02 -0.58
CA THR A 554 10.65 -32.69 -1.13
C THR A 554 10.19 -32.15 -2.48
N ALA A 555 10.69 -31.01 -2.93
CA ALA A 555 10.17 -30.36 -4.13
C ALA A 555 10.66 -30.98 -5.43
N PHE A 556 9.76 -31.70 -6.10
CA PHE A 556 9.88 -32.04 -7.52
C PHE A 556 9.06 -31.03 -8.34
N GLY A 557 9.69 -30.31 -9.28
CA GLY A 557 8.99 -29.55 -10.34
C GLY A 557 9.06 -28.01 -10.28
N MET A 558 9.11 -27.37 -9.11
CA MET A 558 9.31 -25.91 -9.00
C MET A 558 10.54 -25.58 -8.14
N PRO A 559 11.51 -24.79 -8.61
CA PRO A 559 12.72 -24.49 -7.85
C PRO A 559 12.39 -23.66 -6.62
N ILE A 560 12.70 -24.19 -5.44
CA ILE A 560 12.60 -23.46 -4.17
C ILE A 560 13.83 -22.57 -4.03
N THR A 561 13.59 -21.27 -4.10
CA THR A 561 14.61 -20.23 -3.94
C THR A 561 14.65 -19.71 -2.51
N SER A 562 15.69 -18.95 -2.17
CA SER A 562 15.77 -18.21 -0.90
C SER A 562 14.59 -17.24 -0.71
N ARG A 563 13.91 -16.83 -1.80
CA ARG A 563 12.72 -15.96 -1.72
C ARG A 563 11.63 -16.57 -0.86
N GLN A 564 11.40 -17.89 -0.94
CA GLN A 564 10.36 -18.56 -0.16
C GLN A 564 10.63 -18.48 1.35
N LEU A 565 11.90 -18.52 1.75
CA LEU A 565 12.30 -18.28 3.14
C LEU A 565 11.99 -16.85 3.57
N GLU A 566 12.30 -15.87 2.72
CA GLU A 566 11.95 -14.47 2.98
C GLU A 566 10.44 -14.24 3.01
N SER A 567 9.66 -14.91 2.16
CA SER A 567 8.20 -14.89 2.15
C SER A 567 7.65 -15.35 3.49
N LEU A 568 8.12 -16.49 4.00
CA LEU A 568 7.71 -17.01 5.31
C LEU A 568 8.02 -16.01 6.43
N ILE A 569 9.21 -15.42 6.43
CA ILE A 569 9.60 -14.38 7.40
C ILE A 569 8.63 -13.19 7.35
N ARG A 570 8.33 -12.67 6.15
CA ARG A 570 7.42 -11.52 5.98
C ARG A 570 6.00 -11.86 6.44
N LEU A 571 5.50 -13.06 6.12
CA LEU A 571 4.17 -13.51 6.53
C LEU A 571 4.07 -13.68 8.06
N SER A 572 5.09 -14.25 8.71
CA SER A 572 5.12 -14.37 10.17
C SER A 572 5.19 -12.99 10.85
N GLN A 573 5.97 -12.06 10.30
CA GLN A 573 6.01 -10.68 10.77
C GLN A 573 4.67 -9.97 10.59
N ALA A 574 4.01 -10.13 9.44
CA ALA A 574 2.70 -9.54 9.16
C ALA A 574 1.62 -10.07 10.12
N LYS A 575 1.67 -11.36 10.46
CA LYS A 575 0.79 -11.98 11.45
C LYS A 575 0.99 -11.39 12.84
N ALA A 576 2.24 -11.26 13.30
CA ALA A 576 2.55 -10.65 14.60
C ALA A 576 2.06 -9.19 14.67
N LYS A 577 2.28 -8.43 13.60
CA LYS A 577 1.81 -7.04 13.47
C LYS A 577 0.29 -6.93 13.57
N LEU A 578 -0.47 -7.80 12.89
CA LEU A 578 -1.94 -7.81 12.96
C LEU A 578 -2.46 -8.08 14.38
N CYS A 579 -1.68 -8.76 15.22
CA CYS A 579 -1.96 -8.94 16.64
C CYS A 579 -1.39 -7.80 17.51
N LEU A 580 -0.92 -6.70 16.92
CA LEU A 580 -0.25 -5.55 17.59
C LEU A 580 0.99 -5.93 18.39
N ARG A 581 1.71 -6.99 17.99
CA ARG A 581 2.93 -7.46 18.66
C ARG A 581 4.21 -7.02 17.95
N GLN A 582 5.22 -6.68 18.74
CA GLN A 582 6.58 -6.36 18.27
C GLN A 582 7.50 -7.58 18.18
N GLU A 583 7.09 -8.72 18.72
CA GLU A 583 7.84 -9.97 18.68
C GLU A 583 7.03 -11.06 17.97
N VAL A 584 7.67 -11.78 17.06
CA VAL A 584 7.06 -12.90 16.32
C VAL A 584 7.21 -14.17 17.13
N THR A 585 6.10 -14.81 17.50
CA THR A 585 6.10 -16.06 18.27
C THR A 585 6.19 -17.29 17.37
N GLU A 586 6.51 -18.45 17.96
CA GLU A 586 6.53 -19.74 17.24
C GLU A 586 5.16 -20.09 16.63
N GLU A 587 4.07 -19.73 17.31
CA GLU A 587 2.71 -19.89 16.81
C GLU A 587 2.43 -19.08 15.53
N ASP A 588 2.99 -17.86 15.43
CA ASP A 588 2.85 -17.03 14.23
C ASP A 588 3.63 -17.62 13.06
N ALA A 589 4.81 -18.18 13.34
CA ALA A 589 5.61 -18.89 12.36
C ALA A 589 4.90 -20.15 11.85
N GLN A 590 4.30 -20.94 12.75
CA GLN A 590 3.51 -22.10 12.38
C GLN A 590 2.30 -21.71 11.53
N PHE A 591 1.56 -20.68 11.93
CA PHE A 591 0.41 -20.20 11.16
C PHE A 591 0.80 -19.71 9.76
N ALA A 592 1.93 -19.02 9.62
CA ALA A 592 2.44 -18.58 8.33
C ALA A 592 2.82 -19.78 7.43
N ILE A 593 3.40 -20.83 8.01
CA ILE A 593 3.69 -22.09 7.32
C ILE A 593 2.40 -22.76 6.87
N ASP A 594 1.41 -22.86 7.75
CA ASP A 594 0.15 -23.52 7.41
C ASP A 594 -0.53 -22.78 6.23
N ILE A 595 -0.58 -21.44 6.26
CA ILE A 595 -1.13 -20.63 5.15
C ILE A 595 -0.33 -20.83 3.86
N PHE A 596 1.00 -20.89 3.98
CA PHE A 596 1.88 -21.09 2.84
C PHE A 596 1.66 -22.47 2.21
N GLU A 597 1.48 -23.52 3.02
CA GLU A 597 1.14 -24.87 2.55
C GLU A 597 -0.17 -24.89 1.79
N GLU A 598 -1.24 -24.33 2.37
CA GLU A 598 -2.56 -24.27 1.71
C GLU A 598 -2.50 -23.51 0.38
N SER A 599 -1.70 -22.43 0.29
CA SER A 599 -1.51 -21.71 -0.98
C SER A 599 -0.85 -22.58 -2.07
N ARG A 600 0.07 -23.47 -1.68
CA ARG A 600 0.84 -24.28 -2.66
C ARG A 600 0.23 -25.65 -2.93
N PHE A 601 -0.56 -26.19 -1.99
CA PHE A 601 -1.10 -27.54 -2.07
C PHE A 601 -1.91 -27.77 -3.35
N ASP A 602 -2.74 -26.80 -3.73
CA ASP A 602 -3.54 -26.87 -4.95
C ASP A 602 -2.72 -26.77 -6.25
N CYS A 603 -1.54 -26.14 -6.19
CA CYS A 603 -0.65 -26.02 -7.36
C CYS A 603 0.06 -27.35 -7.69
N PHE A 604 0.31 -28.20 -6.69
CA PHE A 604 1.04 -29.47 -6.83
C PHE A 604 0.19 -30.63 -7.36
N ILE A 605 -1.14 -30.49 -7.43
CA ILE A 605 -2.06 -31.50 -7.98
C ILE A 605 -1.66 -31.92 -9.41
N SER A 606 -0.97 -31.04 -10.15
CA SER A 606 -0.50 -31.31 -11.51
C SER A 606 0.71 -32.24 -11.64
N GLY A 607 1.49 -32.46 -10.58
CA GLY A 607 2.63 -33.39 -10.58
C GLY A 607 2.32 -34.79 -10.05
N LEU A 608 1.17 -34.96 -9.40
CA LEU A 608 0.77 -36.18 -8.70
C LEU A 608 -0.22 -37.05 -9.48
N SER A 609 -0.60 -36.66 -10.70
CA SER A 609 -1.46 -37.48 -11.57
C SER A 609 -0.85 -38.83 -11.99
N ASN A 610 0.40 -39.12 -11.59
CA ASN A 610 1.03 -40.44 -11.72
C ASN A 610 1.28 -41.18 -10.39
N GLN A 611 0.87 -40.65 -9.23
CA GLN A 611 0.95 -41.38 -7.96
C GLN A 611 -0.30 -41.15 -7.12
N THR A 612 -1.19 -42.13 -7.21
CA THR A 612 -2.22 -42.41 -6.21
C THR A 612 -1.58 -42.51 -4.82
N THR A 613 -1.64 -41.44 -4.03
CA THR A 613 -1.54 -41.53 -2.58
C THR A 613 -2.66 -40.70 -1.98
N ASN A 614 -3.65 -41.35 -1.35
CA ASN A 614 -3.62 -41.52 0.10
C ASN A 614 -3.25 -40.23 0.83
N LYS A 615 -4.27 -39.47 1.26
CA LYS A 615 -4.38 -38.97 2.65
C LYS A 615 -5.70 -38.25 2.88
N LYS A 616 -6.57 -38.88 3.66
CA LYS A 616 -7.18 -38.23 4.84
C LYS A 616 -6.73 -39.02 6.06
N GLY A 617 -6.07 -38.34 7.00
CA GLY A 617 -6.03 -38.75 8.41
C GLY A 617 -4.78 -39.47 8.91
N GLN A 618 -3.89 -38.70 9.54
CA GLN A 618 -3.18 -38.99 10.79
C GLN A 618 -2.06 -40.05 10.81
N ALA A 619 -0.84 -39.55 10.99
CA ALA A 619 0.18 -40.25 11.77
C ALA A 619 -0.25 -40.23 13.25
N ASN A 620 -0.49 -41.40 13.82
CA ASN A 620 -0.37 -41.66 15.24
C ASN A 620 0.48 -42.92 15.39
N SER A 621 1.67 -42.78 15.97
CA SER A 621 2.42 -43.89 16.51
C SER A 621 1.68 -44.41 17.75
N ILE A 622 0.80 -45.40 17.59
CA ILE A 622 0.24 -46.15 18.71
C ILE A 622 0.14 -47.64 18.32
N ASN A 623 0.78 -48.43 19.17
CA ASN A 623 0.85 -49.88 19.26
C ASN A 623 -0.33 -50.69 18.72
N ASN A 624 0.06 -51.83 18.14
CA ASN A 624 -0.73 -53.03 17.82
C ASN A 624 -1.91 -53.29 18.76
N SER A 625 -3.12 -53.26 18.19
CA SER A 625 -4.26 -54.19 18.40
C SER A 625 -5.58 -53.44 18.16
N LYS A 626 -6.08 -53.41 16.91
CA LYS A 626 -7.47 -53.03 16.64
C LYS A 626 -8.13 -54.08 15.74
N ASN A 627 -9.29 -54.55 16.20
CA ASN A 627 -10.13 -55.56 15.58
C ASN A 627 -10.53 -55.18 14.16
N ILE A 628 -10.21 -56.04 13.19
CA ILE A 628 -10.43 -55.81 11.75
C ILE A 628 -11.91 -55.98 11.33
N GLY A 629 -12.76 -56.53 12.20
CA GLY A 629 -14.18 -56.78 11.94
C GLY A 629 -15.05 -55.55 11.68
N THR A 630 -14.61 -54.33 12.04
CA THR A 630 -15.39 -53.09 11.84
C THR A 630 -15.06 -52.34 10.54
N LEU A 631 -14.10 -52.82 9.74
CA LEU A 631 -13.71 -52.20 8.47
C LEU A 631 -14.62 -52.62 7.31
N SER A 632 -14.76 -51.75 6.31
CA SER A 632 -15.49 -52.08 5.08
C SER A 632 -14.78 -53.21 4.30
N LYS A 633 -15.57 -54.08 3.64
CA LYS A 633 -15.08 -55.21 2.84
C LYS A 633 -13.87 -54.87 1.92
N PRO A 634 -13.85 -53.77 1.15
CA PRO A 634 -12.69 -53.43 0.31
C PRO A 634 -11.42 -53.09 1.12
N LYS A 635 -11.56 -52.47 2.29
CA LYS A 635 -10.40 -52.20 3.17
C LYS A 635 -9.86 -53.49 3.78
N GLN A 636 -10.72 -54.44 4.14
CA GLN A 636 -10.28 -55.76 4.61
C GLN A 636 -9.52 -56.52 3.52
N THR A 637 -9.99 -56.46 2.27
CA THR A 637 -9.29 -57.02 1.11
C THR A 637 -7.91 -56.41 0.91
N GLN A 638 -7.79 -55.09 0.99
CA GLN A 638 -6.52 -54.39 0.82
C GLN A 638 -5.50 -54.77 1.92
N ILE A 639 -5.94 -54.81 3.19
CA ILE A 639 -5.10 -55.23 4.32
C ILE A 639 -4.61 -56.68 4.13
N PHE A 640 -5.47 -57.56 3.62
CA PHE A 640 -5.10 -58.94 3.32
C PHE A 640 -4.04 -59.04 2.21
N LEU A 641 -4.19 -58.28 1.12
CA LEU A 641 -3.21 -58.23 0.02
C LEU A 641 -1.88 -57.60 0.47
N ASP A 642 -1.91 -56.57 1.31
CA ASP A 642 -0.71 -55.94 1.86
C ASP A 642 0.09 -56.89 2.76
N GLU A 643 -0.60 -57.70 3.57
CA GLU A 643 0.06 -58.73 4.38
C GLU A 643 0.59 -59.89 3.52
N LEU A 644 -0.11 -60.30 2.47
CA LEU A 644 0.45 -61.26 1.50
C LEU A 644 1.71 -60.70 0.86
N HIS A 645 1.72 -59.42 0.48
CA HIS A 645 2.91 -58.78 -0.07
C HIS A 645 4.08 -58.74 0.94
N LYS A 646 3.81 -58.50 2.22
CA LYS A 646 4.85 -58.61 3.27
C LYS A 646 5.39 -60.03 3.39
N VAL A 647 4.53 -61.03 3.30
CA VAL A 647 4.96 -62.44 3.34
C VAL A 647 5.74 -62.82 2.08
N SER A 648 5.38 -62.32 0.90
CA SER A 648 6.15 -62.57 -0.32
C SER A 648 7.55 -61.95 -0.25
N LEU A 649 7.69 -60.75 0.35
CA LEU A 649 9.00 -60.12 0.58
C LEU A 649 9.87 -60.91 1.59
N GLN A 650 9.27 -61.65 2.51
CA GLN A 650 10.01 -62.50 3.45
C GLN A 650 10.40 -63.85 2.82
N LYS A 651 9.62 -64.33 1.86
CA LYS A 651 9.78 -65.64 1.20
C LYS A 651 10.55 -65.56 -0.12
N ASP A 652 10.83 -64.36 -0.64
CA ASP A 652 11.34 -64.11 -2.00
C ASP A 652 10.55 -64.86 -3.09
N SER A 653 9.23 -65.04 -2.88
CA SER A 653 8.32 -65.71 -3.80
C SER A 653 6.92 -65.11 -3.70
N TYR A 654 6.27 -64.93 -4.85
CA TYR A 654 4.89 -64.42 -4.96
C TYR A 654 3.85 -65.53 -5.04
N GLU A 655 4.26 -66.79 -4.87
CA GLU A 655 3.38 -67.96 -4.89
C GLU A 655 2.98 -68.42 -3.50
N PHE A 656 1.67 -68.60 -3.32
CA PHE A 656 1.03 -68.96 -2.06
C PHE A 656 0.20 -70.24 -2.21
N SER A 657 0.38 -71.16 -1.28
CA SER A 657 -0.52 -72.31 -1.17
C SER A 657 -1.84 -71.90 -0.49
N MET A 658 -2.90 -72.67 -0.74
CA MET A 658 -4.19 -72.43 -0.08
C MET A 658 -4.11 -72.48 1.46
N GLU A 659 -3.17 -73.23 2.03
CA GLU A 659 -2.93 -73.28 3.47
C GLU A 659 -2.24 -72.02 3.99
N GLU A 660 -1.30 -71.46 3.22
CA GLU A 660 -0.64 -70.19 3.55
C GLU A 660 -1.63 -69.03 3.52
N LEU A 661 -2.53 -68.99 2.53
CA LEU A 661 -3.62 -68.00 2.46
C LEU A 661 -4.58 -68.11 3.65
N LYS A 662 -4.88 -69.33 4.12
CA LYS A 662 -5.68 -69.55 5.34
C LYS A 662 -4.95 -69.04 6.58
N ASN A 663 -3.65 -69.27 6.68
CA ASN A 663 -2.84 -68.85 7.82
C ASN A 663 -2.70 -67.32 7.89
N THR A 664 -2.51 -66.64 6.76
CA THR A 664 -2.49 -65.16 6.71
C THR A 664 -3.87 -64.57 7.03
N ALA A 665 -4.97 -65.17 6.55
CA ALA A 665 -6.31 -64.73 6.89
C ALA A 665 -6.61 -64.86 8.39
N ARG A 666 -6.13 -65.95 9.04
CA ARG A 666 -6.22 -66.13 10.50
C ARG A 666 -5.37 -65.12 11.26
N LYS A 667 -4.14 -64.85 10.80
CA LYS A 667 -3.24 -63.87 11.42
C LYS A 667 -3.85 -62.46 11.48
N ILE A 668 -4.67 -62.13 10.49
CA ILE A 668 -5.31 -60.82 10.31
C ILE A 668 -6.73 -60.80 10.93
N ASN A 669 -7.23 -61.92 11.48
CA ASN A 669 -8.62 -62.05 11.94
C ASN A 669 -9.64 -61.57 10.88
N LEU A 670 -9.46 -62.01 9.64
CA LEU A 670 -10.32 -61.63 8.52
C LEU A 670 -11.74 -62.22 8.70
N GLN A 671 -12.76 -61.36 8.85
CA GLN A 671 -14.16 -61.79 8.99
C GLN A 671 -14.84 -61.87 7.62
N VAL A 672 -14.65 -62.99 6.92
CA VAL A 672 -15.38 -63.31 5.67
C VAL A 672 -16.16 -64.60 5.86
N GLY A 673 -17.37 -64.68 5.30
CA GLY A 673 -18.27 -65.83 5.47
C GLY A 673 -17.66 -67.15 5.00
N ASP A 674 -17.21 -67.21 3.74
CA ASP A 674 -16.42 -68.32 3.20
C ASP A 674 -15.14 -67.79 2.57
N LEU A 675 -13.99 -68.32 3.01
CA LEU A 675 -12.67 -67.96 2.51
C LEU A 675 -12.45 -68.49 1.08
N GLY A 676 -13.07 -69.61 0.71
CA GLY A 676 -13.00 -70.16 -0.65
C GLY A 676 -13.62 -69.21 -1.67
N ASP A 677 -14.82 -68.72 -1.37
CA ASP A 677 -15.52 -67.71 -2.18
C ASP A 677 -14.82 -66.36 -2.21
N PHE A 678 -14.11 -66.01 -1.14
CA PHE A 678 -13.31 -64.79 -1.09
C PHE A 678 -12.11 -64.87 -2.04
N ILE A 679 -11.37 -65.99 -2.02
CA ILE A 679 -10.20 -66.19 -2.88
C ILE A 679 -10.61 -66.38 -4.35
N SER A 680 -11.75 -67.02 -4.62
CA SER A 680 -12.29 -67.11 -5.98
C SER A 680 -12.66 -65.74 -6.56
N LYS A 681 -13.18 -64.82 -5.73
CA LYS A 681 -13.39 -63.42 -6.12
C LYS A 681 -12.07 -62.68 -6.41
N LEU A 682 -11.04 -62.87 -5.57
CA LEU A 682 -9.72 -62.27 -5.84
C LEU A 682 -9.06 -62.80 -7.12
N ASN A 683 -9.36 -64.05 -7.47
CA ASN A 683 -8.94 -64.63 -8.75
C ASN A 683 -9.73 -64.06 -9.93
N TYR A 684 -11.04 -63.85 -9.78
CA TYR A 684 -11.85 -63.16 -10.78
C TYR A 684 -11.39 -61.70 -11.01
N ASP A 685 -11.01 -61.00 -9.93
CA ASP A 685 -10.51 -59.62 -9.96
C ASP A 685 -9.03 -59.52 -10.43
N CYS A 686 -8.41 -60.65 -10.79
CA CYS A 686 -7.01 -60.77 -11.21
C CYS A 686 -5.97 -60.28 -10.18
N MET A 687 -6.32 -60.27 -8.89
CA MET A 687 -5.42 -59.91 -7.78
C MET A 687 -4.63 -61.13 -7.26
N LEU A 688 -5.22 -62.33 -7.29
CA LEU A 688 -4.58 -63.61 -6.98
C LEU A 688 -4.84 -64.62 -8.10
N ILE A 689 -3.84 -64.93 -8.92
CA ILE A 689 -4.02 -65.78 -10.11
C ILE A 689 -3.72 -67.24 -9.75
N MET A 690 -4.68 -68.13 -9.96
CA MET A 690 -4.45 -69.57 -9.76
C MET A 690 -3.54 -70.12 -10.87
N ARG A 691 -2.35 -70.64 -10.50
CA ARG A 691 -1.33 -71.17 -11.44
C ARG A 691 -1.28 -72.70 -11.51
N GLY A 692 -1.87 -73.39 -10.55
CA GLY A 692 -1.90 -74.86 -10.48
C GLY A 692 -2.82 -75.37 -9.36
N ASN A 693 -2.75 -76.67 -9.04
CA ASN A 693 -3.57 -77.30 -7.99
C ASN A 693 -3.35 -76.60 -6.63
N ASN A 694 -4.27 -75.70 -6.25
CA ASN A 694 -4.28 -74.94 -5.00
C ASN A 694 -3.05 -74.02 -4.77
N VAL A 695 -2.44 -73.54 -5.86
CA VAL A 695 -1.35 -72.54 -5.82
C VAL A 695 -1.80 -71.25 -6.50
N TYR A 696 -1.64 -70.14 -5.78
CA TYR A 696 -2.06 -68.80 -6.19
C TYR A 696 -0.87 -67.85 -6.25
N GLU A 697 -0.71 -67.12 -7.36
CA GLU A 697 0.31 -66.10 -7.54
C GLU A 697 -0.28 -64.71 -7.26
N LEU A 698 0.38 -63.92 -6.41
CA LEU A 698 -0.01 -62.55 -6.10
C LEU A 698 0.38 -61.61 -7.24
N ASN A 699 -0.61 -61.00 -7.90
CA ASN A 699 -0.38 -60.07 -8.99
C ASN A 699 -0.32 -58.62 -8.48
N TYR A 700 0.86 -58.21 -7.98
CA TYR A 700 1.07 -56.90 -7.35
C TYR A 700 1.42 -55.77 -8.35
N LYS A 701 0.85 -55.78 -9.56
CA LYS A 701 1.14 -54.79 -10.63
C LYS A 701 -0.04 -53.89 -11.02
N ARG A 702 -0.97 -53.61 -10.11
CA ARG A 702 -2.06 -52.65 -10.34
C ARG A 702 -2.22 -51.66 -9.21
#